data_AF-A0AAD5HPH5-F1
#
_entry.id   AF-A0AAD5HPH5-F1
#
_cell.length_a   1.000
_cell.length_b   1.000
_cell.length_c   1.000
_cell.angle_alpha   90.00
_cell.angle_beta   90.00
_cell.angle_gamma   90.00
#
_symmetry.space_group_name_H-M   'P 1'
#
loop_
_entity.id
_entity.type
_entity.pdbx_description
1 polymer ?
#
loop_
_entity_poly.entity_id
_entity_poly.type
_entity_poly.pdbx_seq_one_letter_code
_entity_poly.pdbx_strand_id
1 'polypeptide(L)'
;MSAQDLLREYQGHIVPQSYNAGFVALSYVVSLVGAGSTLELINRRTGLRGLFNHLLLMSSAVTMGGVSIWCMHFIGNRAIDLANGEPEMQVAYSSGFTAVSFFVPILVLLTAFIAVGTNNTVSWWRLISGGVLCGTAVCGMHYLGNASIDNYTCVYRPAYVVGSAIIAVVASNVALAMFFAFRAMWANSWWKRVISAVVLAGAVSGMHWCAAVGTRYRLVKIKPEGNEPSRTATVIVVICLSLGACFIIAVSAILRARNMRRSALRAQQITLAAAVFDKSGRILVDPDGYIPSTVVTDSFLEKNTKEGFSIGHPLFHWMFQASRNWGMISSLVGGMKQHISQLPHTRTHKDGRHGIQLVSEHGEMIEGYDMIFRELFCLAASALADRLREDLASIGVLWDEILPTGANGRRARPQLRKPSSAGVITSDGSDVNEDSHGSLDLAEKGVGVWQQAYGRGSLMFLVHRTESDRDSERFVSAGYRFAELHQVSDIIRSSMQIQSHEFETKLRDMSTYTGEQNQNLPGVHLGFFAIRARVSSGFEVLVKKGARNLLPTMPLSLKSLEDWHMPYLAKFDNMPLSKIAQRCKEDSQRSTREAEFAGQLTETIESLREWIQEPLFDDAVLTSTTVRIPCHGEEGRTEATMIAMRLVIPIHSVLTSPNCEFVPLGFFKMRQVSEQFYQEFARGVHREFGHVVKAADRREGSPDSGAGMSSNLWPFGRSDPPKGPRRIGKSMPNITGRRISSPDSTRSSSTINLCPPSDVNRTRSIDSTDGSGTYQARDEPSQTAPSYGGIMVFQEITIDVEEGKEAGRIQSKGSESSDTITMEKTNSATSPAAGIELQSMGHIGTNVQADVGSRNGPAHFASFVDVLFAETVESR
;
A
#
# COMPACT_ATOMS: atom_id res chain seq x y z
N MET A 1 26.95 -41.01 50.21
CA MET A 1 27.51 -40.60 51.54
C MET A 1 26.37 -39.95 52.31
N SER A 2 26.32 -39.93 53.66
CA SER A 2 25.17 -39.25 54.31
C SER A 2 25.33 -37.73 54.28
N ALA A 3 24.21 -36.99 54.34
CA ALA A 3 24.21 -35.53 54.49
C ALA A 3 25.12 -35.04 55.63
N GLN A 4 25.21 -35.79 56.73
CA GLN A 4 26.02 -35.42 57.89
C GLN A 4 27.52 -35.66 57.66
N ASP A 5 27.88 -36.66 56.85
CA ASP A 5 29.26 -36.93 56.47
C ASP A 5 29.75 -35.90 55.44
N LEU A 6 28.92 -35.59 54.43
CA LEU A 6 29.18 -34.55 53.44
C LEU A 6 29.32 -33.16 54.09
N LEU A 7 28.53 -32.87 55.13
CA LEU A 7 28.69 -31.65 55.93
C LEU A 7 30.08 -31.62 56.58
N ARG A 8 30.47 -32.69 57.26
CA ARG A 8 31.75 -32.77 58.00
C ARG A 8 32.97 -32.67 57.09
N GLU A 9 32.90 -33.18 55.85
CA GLU A 9 33.98 -33.09 54.87
C GLU A 9 34.09 -31.68 54.27
N TYR A 10 32.97 -31.05 53.88
CA TYR A 10 32.99 -29.83 53.05
C TYR A 10 32.66 -28.52 53.77
N GLN A 11 32.15 -28.53 55.01
CA GLN A 11 31.80 -27.29 55.72
C GLN A 11 33.02 -26.38 55.89
N GLY A 12 32.87 -25.10 55.52
CA GLY A 12 33.95 -24.10 55.51
C GLY A 12 34.98 -24.24 54.36
N HIS A 13 35.01 -25.39 53.68
CA HIS A 13 35.89 -25.68 52.56
C HIS A 13 35.30 -25.24 51.22
N ILE A 14 36.14 -25.22 50.18
CA ILE A 14 35.72 -24.91 48.80
C ILE A 14 35.32 -26.21 48.12
N VAL A 15 34.07 -26.30 47.67
CA VAL A 15 33.54 -27.49 47.00
C VAL A 15 33.98 -27.51 45.53
N PRO A 16 34.41 -28.67 44.97
CA PRO A 16 34.71 -28.79 43.54
C PRO A 16 33.45 -28.61 42.69
N GLN A 17 33.62 -27.98 41.51
CA GLN A 17 32.54 -27.66 40.58
C GLN A 17 32.83 -28.24 39.18
N SER A 18 31.82 -28.87 38.58
CA SER A 18 31.81 -29.35 37.19
C SER A 18 30.70 -28.65 36.38
N TYR A 19 30.79 -28.71 35.05
CA TYR A 19 29.88 -27.98 34.15
C TYR A 19 29.11 -28.91 33.21
N ASN A 20 27.78 -28.92 33.31
CA ASN A 20 26.90 -29.67 32.42
C ASN A 20 26.68 -28.95 31.08
N ALA A 21 27.34 -29.40 30.03
CA ALA A 21 27.29 -28.78 28.71
C ALA A 21 25.87 -28.61 28.13
N GLY A 22 24.91 -29.48 28.50
CA GLY A 22 23.51 -29.37 28.07
C GLY A 22 22.82 -28.13 28.67
N PHE A 23 22.98 -27.90 29.97
CA PHE A 23 22.45 -26.70 30.62
C PHE A 23 23.21 -25.42 30.23
N VAL A 24 24.52 -25.51 29.95
CA VAL A 24 25.28 -24.40 29.34
C VAL A 24 24.64 -23.97 28.02
N ALA A 25 24.42 -24.91 27.08
CA ALA A 25 23.78 -24.63 25.80
C ALA A 25 22.33 -24.12 25.96
N LEU A 26 21.55 -24.73 26.84
CA LEU A 26 20.15 -24.31 27.10
C LEU A 26 20.08 -22.88 27.65
N SER A 27 20.98 -22.49 28.55
CA SER A 27 21.02 -21.12 29.09
C SER A 27 21.20 -20.07 27.99
N TYR A 28 22.11 -20.34 27.04
CA TYR A 28 22.34 -19.48 25.87
C TYR A 28 21.13 -19.44 24.93
N VAL A 29 20.47 -20.59 24.66
CA VAL A 29 19.27 -20.64 23.82
C VAL A 29 18.11 -19.85 24.44
N VAL A 30 17.88 -19.95 25.74
CA VAL A 30 16.86 -19.14 26.44
C VAL A 30 17.24 -17.65 26.43
N SER A 31 18.53 -17.33 26.59
CA SER A 31 19.03 -15.96 26.46
C SER A 31 18.74 -15.36 25.08
N LEU A 32 18.97 -16.15 24.02
CA LEU A 32 18.72 -15.81 22.61
C LEU A 32 17.24 -15.64 22.30
N VAL A 33 16.37 -16.50 22.84
CA VAL A 33 14.91 -16.34 22.73
C VAL A 33 14.47 -15.03 23.40
N GLY A 34 14.89 -14.77 24.63
CA GLY A 34 14.57 -13.50 25.32
C GLY A 34 15.08 -12.26 24.58
N ALA A 35 16.31 -12.32 24.04
CA ALA A 35 16.89 -11.25 23.23
C ALA A 35 16.09 -11.03 21.93
N GLY A 36 15.70 -12.11 21.25
CA GLY A 36 14.89 -12.05 20.03
C GLY A 36 13.49 -11.47 20.26
N SER A 37 12.79 -11.92 21.30
CA SER A 37 11.49 -11.35 21.71
C SER A 37 11.61 -9.86 22.02
N THR A 38 12.64 -9.46 22.79
CA THR A 38 12.94 -8.05 23.09
C THR A 38 13.07 -7.23 21.81
N LEU A 39 13.88 -7.71 20.85
CA LEU A 39 14.22 -6.96 19.65
C LEU A 39 13.02 -6.72 18.74
N GLU A 40 12.14 -7.73 18.57
CA GLU A 40 10.92 -7.61 17.78
C GLU A 40 9.86 -6.74 18.48
N LEU A 41 9.78 -6.73 19.81
CA LEU A 41 8.92 -5.82 20.58
C LEU A 41 9.38 -4.36 20.47
N ILE A 42 10.69 -4.08 20.61
CA ILE A 42 11.27 -2.74 20.40
C ILE A 42 11.10 -2.30 18.93
N ASN A 43 11.20 -3.21 17.96
CA ASN A 43 10.97 -2.89 16.55
C ASN A 43 9.50 -2.52 16.26
N ARG A 44 8.54 -3.03 17.04
CA ARG A 44 7.10 -2.72 16.89
C ARG A 44 6.68 -1.39 17.52
N ARG A 45 7.54 -0.77 18.33
CA ARG A 45 7.29 0.54 18.94
C ARG A 45 7.42 1.65 17.89
N THR A 46 6.29 2.23 17.50
CA THR A 46 6.20 3.31 16.50
C THR A 46 6.32 4.70 17.09
N GLY A 47 6.24 4.87 18.42
CA GLY A 47 6.34 6.19 19.04
C GLY A 47 6.59 6.23 20.54
N LEU A 48 6.61 7.46 21.07
CA LEU A 48 6.84 7.76 22.49
C LEU A 48 5.55 7.79 23.34
N ARG A 49 4.38 7.92 22.71
CA ARG A 49 3.06 8.09 23.36
C ARG A 49 2.08 6.96 23.01
N GLY A 50 1.05 6.80 23.84
CA GLY A 50 -0.07 5.88 23.63
C GLY A 50 0.12 4.53 24.33
N LEU A 51 -0.96 4.00 24.92
CA LEU A 51 -0.95 2.82 25.79
C LEU A 51 -0.24 1.61 25.15
N PHE A 52 -0.47 1.35 23.86
CA PHE A 52 0.17 0.26 23.13
C PHE A 52 1.71 0.40 23.06
N ASN A 53 2.24 1.60 22.84
CA ASN A 53 3.69 1.84 22.85
C ASN A 53 4.30 1.68 24.25
N HIS A 54 3.57 2.03 25.31
CA HIS A 54 4.00 1.77 26.69
C HIS A 54 3.98 0.26 27.02
N LEU A 55 2.93 -0.47 26.60
CA LEU A 55 2.85 -1.92 26.78
C LEU A 55 3.99 -2.65 26.04
N LEU A 56 4.27 -2.29 24.78
CA LEU A 56 5.43 -2.84 24.04
C LEU A 56 6.76 -2.58 24.77
N LEU A 57 6.94 -1.37 25.31
CA LEU A 57 8.16 -1.00 26.04
C LEU A 57 8.32 -1.77 27.35
N MET A 58 7.24 -1.93 28.13
CA MET A 58 7.22 -2.76 29.34
C MET A 58 7.49 -4.23 29.01
N SER A 59 6.83 -4.79 27.99
CA SER A 59 7.07 -6.16 27.54
C SER A 59 8.50 -6.37 27.07
N SER A 60 9.13 -5.37 26.46
CA SER A 60 10.55 -5.41 26.06
C SER A 60 11.47 -5.48 27.28
N ALA A 61 11.23 -4.65 28.30
CA ALA A 61 12.01 -4.67 29.54
C ALA A 61 11.85 -5.99 30.32
N VAL A 62 10.63 -6.55 30.36
CA VAL A 62 10.33 -7.84 31.01
C VAL A 62 10.94 -9.02 30.24
N THR A 63 10.86 -9.05 28.91
CA THR A 63 11.47 -10.13 28.10
C THR A 63 13.00 -10.08 28.15
N MET A 64 13.60 -8.90 28.14
CA MET A 64 15.05 -8.77 28.32
C MET A 64 15.47 -9.16 29.74
N GLY A 65 14.99 -8.44 30.76
CA GLY A 65 15.43 -8.65 32.15
C GLY A 65 15.06 -10.04 32.69
N GLY A 66 13.81 -10.45 32.47
CA GLY A 66 13.28 -11.72 32.95
C GLY A 66 13.76 -12.94 32.15
N VAL A 67 13.68 -12.92 30.82
CA VAL A 67 14.00 -14.10 29.98
C VAL A 67 15.46 -14.09 29.54
N SER A 68 15.92 -12.99 28.93
CA SER A 68 17.25 -12.96 28.34
C SER A 68 18.37 -13.02 29.39
N ILE A 69 18.19 -12.36 30.54
CA ILE A 69 19.18 -12.31 31.62
C ILE A 69 18.82 -13.23 32.81
N TRP A 70 17.67 -13.05 33.46
CA TRP A 70 17.35 -13.77 34.71
C TRP A 70 17.16 -15.28 34.49
N CYS A 71 16.32 -15.70 33.54
CA CYS A 71 16.20 -17.13 33.20
C CYS A 71 17.53 -17.74 32.76
N MET A 72 18.32 -17.00 31.95
CA MET A 72 19.66 -17.45 31.54
C MET A 72 20.55 -17.75 32.75
N HIS A 73 20.64 -16.84 33.73
CA HIS A 73 21.47 -17.04 34.93
C HIS A 73 21.00 -18.22 35.79
N PHE A 74 19.70 -18.37 36.02
CA PHE A 74 19.19 -19.47 36.84
C PHE A 74 19.25 -20.83 36.14
N ILE A 75 19.28 -20.89 34.80
CA ILE A 75 19.64 -22.10 34.03
C ILE A 75 21.17 -22.31 34.05
N GLY A 76 21.96 -21.25 33.93
CA GLY A 76 23.42 -21.32 33.99
C GLY A 76 23.92 -21.88 35.33
N ASN A 77 23.38 -21.39 36.45
CA ASN A 77 23.63 -21.96 37.77
C ASN A 77 23.15 -23.43 37.92
N ARG A 78 22.29 -23.95 37.02
CA ARG A 78 21.93 -25.39 36.98
C ARG A 78 22.88 -26.23 36.15
N ALA A 79 23.76 -25.62 35.37
CA ALA A 79 24.88 -26.32 34.78
C ALA A 79 26.05 -26.48 35.75
N ILE A 80 26.07 -25.78 36.89
CA ILE A 80 27.13 -25.86 37.88
C ILE A 80 26.79 -26.99 38.85
N ASP A 81 27.33 -28.18 38.57
CA ASP A 81 27.19 -29.34 39.44
C ASP A 81 28.25 -29.26 40.54
N LEU A 82 27.82 -29.19 41.80
CA LEU A 82 28.71 -29.17 42.97
C LEU A 82 28.84 -30.57 43.57
N ALA A 83 29.99 -30.87 44.19
CA ALA A 83 30.26 -32.13 44.90
C ALA A 83 29.84 -33.38 44.09
N ASN A 84 30.34 -33.48 42.85
CA ASN A 84 30.09 -34.59 41.92
C ASN A 84 28.60 -34.83 41.57
N GLY A 85 27.71 -33.87 41.84
CA GLY A 85 26.27 -33.95 41.52
C GLY A 85 25.37 -34.41 42.68
N GLU A 86 25.90 -34.64 43.88
CA GLU A 86 25.12 -35.08 45.04
C GLU A 86 23.94 -34.13 45.34
N PRO A 87 22.68 -34.60 45.44
CA PRO A 87 21.49 -33.75 45.38
C PRO A 87 21.36 -32.79 46.56
N GLU A 88 21.80 -33.21 47.74
CA GLU A 88 21.79 -32.46 49.00
C GLU A 88 22.75 -31.25 48.98
N MET A 89 23.82 -31.36 48.18
CA MET A 89 24.91 -30.39 48.07
C MET A 89 24.63 -29.30 47.01
N GLN A 90 23.53 -29.38 46.27
CA GLN A 90 23.24 -28.44 45.18
C GLN A 90 22.76 -27.07 45.66
N VAL A 91 22.96 -26.05 44.83
CA VAL A 91 22.63 -24.65 45.14
C VAL A 91 21.14 -24.47 45.49
N ALA A 92 20.89 -23.87 46.66
CA ALA A 92 19.59 -23.50 47.18
C ALA A 92 19.48 -21.98 47.33
N TYR A 93 18.30 -21.42 47.04
CA TYR A 93 18.09 -19.97 46.94
C TYR A 93 17.06 -19.45 47.95
N SER A 94 17.32 -18.26 48.49
CA SER A 94 16.37 -17.48 49.26
C SER A 94 15.34 -16.79 48.36
N SER A 95 14.05 -16.93 48.68
CA SER A 95 12.96 -16.40 47.86
C SER A 95 13.00 -14.87 47.71
N GLY A 96 13.39 -14.16 48.77
CA GLY A 96 13.48 -12.70 48.82
C GLY A 96 14.48 -12.14 47.81
N PHE A 97 15.77 -12.43 47.96
CA PHE A 97 16.81 -11.98 47.03
C PHE A 97 16.57 -12.49 45.60
N THR A 98 15.99 -13.69 45.43
CA THR A 98 15.61 -14.20 44.11
C THR A 98 14.55 -13.32 43.44
N ALA A 99 13.53 -12.86 44.17
CA ALA A 99 12.55 -11.91 43.66
C ALA A 99 13.17 -10.53 43.35
N VAL A 100 14.06 -10.01 44.21
CA VAL A 100 14.76 -8.73 43.93
C VAL A 100 15.65 -8.85 42.69
N SER A 101 16.32 -9.99 42.49
CA SER A 101 17.12 -10.27 41.28
C SER A 101 16.29 -10.29 39.99
N PHE A 102 14.98 -10.58 40.07
CA PHE A 102 14.09 -10.54 38.92
C PHE A 102 13.68 -9.09 38.56
N PHE A 103 13.27 -8.29 39.55
CA PHE A 103 12.72 -6.95 39.29
C PHE A 103 13.77 -5.87 39.01
N VAL A 104 14.93 -5.91 39.67
CA VAL A 104 16.01 -4.91 39.49
C VAL A 104 16.45 -4.75 38.02
N PRO A 105 16.83 -5.81 37.27
CA PRO A 105 17.24 -5.65 35.87
C PRO A 105 16.11 -5.11 34.99
N ILE A 106 14.85 -5.48 35.24
CA ILE A 106 13.69 -5.02 34.46
C ILE A 106 13.53 -3.50 34.61
N LEU A 107 13.70 -2.96 35.82
CA LEU A 107 13.64 -1.51 36.07
C LEU A 107 14.81 -0.75 35.41
N VAL A 108 16.04 -1.27 35.48
CA VAL A 108 17.21 -0.64 34.85
C VAL A 108 17.14 -0.70 33.31
N LEU A 109 16.63 -1.79 32.75
CA LEU A 109 16.41 -1.92 31.31
C LEU A 109 15.26 -1.05 30.81
N LEU A 110 14.20 -0.89 31.61
CA LEU A 110 13.11 0.04 31.29
C LEU A 110 13.62 1.48 31.20
N THR A 111 14.41 1.94 32.17
CA THR A 111 15.00 3.29 32.12
C THR A 111 16.00 3.44 30.96
N ALA A 112 16.79 2.41 30.65
CA ALA A 112 17.65 2.39 29.46
C ALA A 112 16.84 2.52 28.14
N PHE A 113 15.78 1.73 27.97
CA PHE A 113 14.92 1.77 26.77
C PHE A 113 14.06 3.04 26.65
N ILE A 114 13.88 3.78 27.77
CA ILE A 114 13.34 5.15 27.76
C ILE A 114 14.42 6.14 27.31
N ALA A 115 15.61 6.10 27.93
CA ALA A 115 16.70 7.07 27.71
C ALA A 115 17.27 7.04 26.27
N VAL A 116 17.30 5.86 25.64
CA VAL A 116 17.71 5.70 24.24
C VAL A 116 16.71 6.37 23.26
N GLY A 117 15.41 6.32 23.57
CA GLY A 117 14.35 6.95 22.78
C GLY A 117 14.00 6.23 21.46
N THR A 118 13.22 6.88 20.61
CA THR A 118 12.72 6.33 19.32
C THR A 118 13.02 7.20 18.10
N ASN A 119 13.90 8.21 18.22
CA ASN A 119 14.26 9.07 17.09
C ASN A 119 15.12 8.32 16.07
N ASN A 120 14.92 8.59 14.77
CA ASN A 120 15.77 8.04 13.71
C ASN A 120 17.21 8.60 13.70
N THR A 121 17.47 9.71 14.42
CA THR A 121 18.81 10.27 14.55
C THR A 121 19.63 9.54 15.62
N VAL A 122 20.70 8.86 15.19
CA VAL A 122 21.59 8.07 16.06
C VAL A 122 22.44 8.99 16.94
N SER A 123 21.97 9.23 18.17
CA SER A 123 22.76 9.92 19.20
C SER A 123 23.73 8.94 19.86
N TRP A 124 25.00 9.00 19.49
CA TRP A 124 26.07 8.17 20.07
C TRP A 124 26.15 8.26 21.60
N TRP A 125 25.85 9.42 22.19
CA TRP A 125 25.79 9.57 23.65
C TRP A 125 24.68 8.73 24.30
N ARG A 126 23.46 8.75 23.73
CA ARG A 126 22.36 7.90 24.20
C ARG A 126 22.65 6.42 24.01
N LEU A 127 23.32 6.08 22.91
CA LEU A 127 23.72 4.71 22.62
C LEU A 127 24.69 4.18 23.68
N ILE A 128 25.71 4.98 24.01
CA ILE A 128 26.71 4.64 25.03
C ILE A 128 26.08 4.54 26.42
N SER A 129 25.23 5.49 26.82
CA SER A 129 24.54 5.43 28.11
C SER A 129 23.60 4.22 28.22
N GLY A 130 22.87 3.88 27.15
CA GLY A 130 22.06 2.68 27.07
C GLY A 130 22.87 1.39 27.18
N GLY A 131 24.04 1.31 26.53
CA GLY A 131 24.95 0.17 26.61
C GLY A 131 25.57 -0.02 27.99
N VAL A 132 25.93 1.07 28.66
CA VAL A 132 26.41 1.05 30.06
C VAL A 132 25.31 0.62 31.02
N LEU A 133 24.09 1.17 30.91
CA LEU A 133 22.95 0.78 31.74
C LEU A 133 22.57 -0.69 31.54
N CYS A 134 22.58 -1.18 30.29
CA CYS A 134 22.35 -2.59 29.97
C CYS A 134 23.44 -3.51 30.56
N GLY A 135 24.71 -3.17 30.39
CA GLY A 135 25.83 -3.91 31.01
C GLY A 135 25.75 -3.93 32.54
N THR A 136 25.32 -2.82 33.14
CA THR A 136 25.08 -2.70 34.60
C THR A 136 23.91 -3.57 35.05
N ALA A 137 22.80 -3.63 34.30
CA ALA A 137 21.67 -4.52 34.59
C ALA A 137 22.08 -6.01 34.53
N VAL A 138 22.86 -6.38 33.52
CA VAL A 138 23.40 -7.75 33.32
C VAL A 138 24.30 -8.16 34.50
N CYS A 139 25.29 -7.33 34.84
CA CYS A 139 26.21 -7.63 35.96
C CYS A 139 25.51 -7.59 37.31
N GLY A 140 24.71 -6.55 37.55
CA GLY A 140 23.99 -6.34 38.80
C GLY A 140 23.05 -7.50 39.12
N MET A 141 22.32 -8.01 38.13
CA MET A 141 21.48 -9.20 38.33
C MET A 141 22.33 -10.43 38.65
N HIS A 142 23.43 -10.69 37.95
CA HIS A 142 24.25 -11.86 38.23
C HIS A 142 24.80 -11.90 39.66
N TYR A 143 25.36 -10.79 40.16
CA TYR A 143 25.86 -10.75 41.54
C TYR A 143 24.73 -10.76 42.58
N LEU A 144 23.56 -10.22 42.25
CA LEU A 144 22.35 -10.28 43.10
C LEU A 144 21.69 -11.68 43.12
N GLY A 145 21.79 -12.43 42.03
CA GLY A 145 21.38 -13.85 41.95
C GLY A 145 22.37 -14.77 42.66
N ASN A 146 23.68 -14.54 42.53
CA ASN A 146 24.68 -15.21 43.38
C ASN A 146 24.46 -14.88 44.87
N ALA A 147 24.04 -13.66 45.19
CA ALA A 147 23.69 -13.25 46.56
C ALA A 147 22.34 -13.80 47.06
N SER A 148 21.50 -14.41 46.19
CA SER A 148 20.33 -15.15 46.66
C SER A 148 20.65 -16.58 47.09
N ILE A 149 21.85 -17.08 46.80
CA ILE A 149 22.34 -18.39 47.24
C ILE A 149 22.46 -18.41 48.77
N ASP A 150 21.78 -19.37 49.40
CA ASP A 150 21.57 -19.41 50.85
C ASP A 150 22.45 -20.47 51.55
N ASN A 151 22.85 -21.54 50.85
CA ASN A 151 23.68 -22.62 51.41
C ASN A 151 25.20 -22.43 51.23
N TYR A 152 25.63 -21.55 50.33
CA TYR A 152 27.04 -21.30 50.01
C TYR A 152 27.41 -19.81 50.11
N THR A 153 28.59 -19.52 50.66
CA THR A 153 29.26 -18.22 50.48
C THR A 153 30.02 -18.23 49.16
N CYS A 154 29.67 -17.32 48.24
CA CYS A 154 30.39 -17.13 46.99
C CYS A 154 31.66 -16.28 47.22
N VAL A 155 32.83 -16.84 46.90
CA VAL A 155 34.13 -16.16 46.96
C VAL A 155 34.56 -15.79 45.54
N TYR A 156 34.59 -14.49 45.25
CA TYR A 156 34.87 -13.95 43.92
C TYR A 156 36.34 -13.61 43.71
N ARG A 157 36.88 -13.90 42.51
CA ARG A 157 38.20 -13.45 42.08
C ARG A 157 38.10 -12.07 41.37
N PRO A 158 38.71 -10.99 41.89
CA PRO A 158 38.52 -9.63 41.34
C PRO A 158 38.78 -9.49 39.84
N ALA A 159 39.80 -10.16 39.30
CA ALA A 159 40.12 -10.12 37.87
C ALA A 159 38.96 -10.61 36.97
N TYR A 160 38.21 -11.63 37.42
CA TYR A 160 37.04 -12.15 36.69
C TYR A 160 35.80 -11.25 36.86
N VAL A 161 35.67 -10.58 38.01
CA VAL A 161 34.59 -9.59 38.25
C VAL A 161 34.77 -8.36 37.36
N VAL A 162 36.00 -7.86 37.24
CA VAL A 162 36.33 -6.75 36.34
C VAL A 162 36.22 -7.20 34.87
N GLY A 163 36.70 -8.40 34.55
CA GLY A 163 36.60 -8.99 33.21
C GLY A 163 35.15 -9.16 32.74
N SER A 164 34.28 -9.74 33.57
CA SER A 164 32.86 -9.91 33.25
C SER A 164 32.14 -8.57 33.07
N ALA A 165 32.44 -7.58 33.91
CA ALA A 165 31.89 -6.22 33.80
C ALA A 165 32.31 -5.53 32.49
N ILE A 166 33.58 -5.62 32.10
CA ILE A 166 34.06 -5.10 30.81
C ILE A 166 33.37 -5.81 29.64
N ILE A 167 33.28 -7.15 29.66
CA ILE A 167 32.57 -7.95 28.64
C ILE A 167 31.12 -7.47 28.51
N ALA A 168 30.40 -7.32 29.63
CA ALA A 168 28.99 -6.92 29.62
C ALA A 168 28.75 -5.52 29.04
N VAL A 169 29.58 -4.54 29.44
CA VAL A 169 29.44 -3.15 28.95
C VAL A 169 29.86 -3.06 27.48
N VAL A 170 30.99 -3.64 27.08
CA VAL A 170 31.47 -3.59 25.69
C VAL A 170 30.52 -4.33 24.75
N ALA A 171 30.13 -5.57 25.08
CA ALA A 171 29.27 -6.37 24.21
C ALA A 171 27.83 -5.84 24.14
N SER A 172 27.27 -5.28 25.23
CA SER A 172 25.97 -4.57 25.17
C SER A 172 26.04 -3.30 24.32
N ASN A 173 27.14 -2.54 24.39
CA ASN A 173 27.36 -1.39 23.50
C ASN A 173 27.43 -1.82 22.03
N VAL A 174 28.17 -2.88 21.70
CA VAL A 174 28.25 -3.42 20.33
C VAL A 174 26.88 -3.95 19.85
N ALA A 175 26.14 -4.68 20.69
CA ALA A 175 24.82 -5.20 20.35
C ALA A 175 23.82 -4.09 20.02
N LEU A 176 23.77 -3.03 20.84
CA LEU A 176 22.92 -1.87 20.60
C LEU A 176 23.39 -1.06 19.39
N ALA A 177 24.69 -0.84 19.23
CA ALA A 177 25.24 -0.13 18.07
C ALA A 177 24.87 -0.83 16.76
N MET A 178 25.02 -2.16 16.75
CA MET A 178 24.61 -3.02 15.63
C MET A 178 23.10 -2.94 15.38
N PHE A 179 22.25 -2.95 16.43
CA PHE A 179 20.81 -2.79 16.29
C PHE A 179 20.42 -1.45 15.66
N PHE A 180 20.94 -0.32 16.17
CA PHE A 180 20.59 1.01 15.67
C PHE A 180 21.18 1.30 14.28
N ALA A 181 22.41 0.88 14.01
CA ALA A 181 23.01 1.01 12.68
C ALA A 181 22.26 0.18 11.62
N PHE A 182 21.85 -1.05 11.94
CA PHE A 182 21.07 -1.88 11.02
C PHE A 182 19.61 -1.42 10.88
N ARG A 183 18.99 -0.88 11.94
CA ARG A 183 17.68 -0.23 11.89
C ARG A 183 17.67 0.95 10.93
N ALA A 184 18.73 1.76 10.92
CA ALA A 184 18.84 2.92 10.03
C ALA A 184 19.15 2.54 8.58
N MET A 185 20.11 1.64 8.33
CA MET A 185 20.61 1.41 6.96
C MET A 185 19.86 0.33 6.16
N TRP A 186 19.33 -0.73 6.79
CA TRP A 186 18.69 -1.85 6.07
C TRP A 186 17.58 -2.52 6.90
N ALA A 187 16.43 -1.86 7.07
CA ALA A 187 15.31 -2.38 7.86
C ALA A 187 14.70 -3.71 7.34
N ASN A 188 14.83 -3.97 6.03
CA ASN A 188 14.33 -5.14 5.28
C ASN A 188 15.30 -6.33 5.29
N SER A 189 15.72 -6.81 6.46
CA SER A 189 16.42 -8.10 6.55
C SER A 189 16.30 -8.73 7.93
N TRP A 190 15.52 -9.80 8.04
CA TRP A 190 15.33 -10.53 9.30
C TRP A 190 16.63 -11.15 9.84
N TRP A 191 17.53 -11.63 8.97
CA TRP A 191 18.84 -12.16 9.35
C TRP A 191 19.67 -11.16 10.18
N LYS A 192 19.63 -9.86 9.84
CA LYS A 192 20.38 -8.82 10.57
C LYS A 192 19.86 -8.63 12.00
N ARG A 193 18.57 -8.90 12.26
CA ARG A 193 17.98 -8.92 13.61
C ARG A 193 18.44 -10.14 14.40
N VAL A 194 18.50 -11.32 13.76
CA VAL A 194 19.04 -12.55 14.39
C VAL A 194 20.50 -12.36 14.83
N ILE A 195 21.34 -11.72 14.00
CA ILE A 195 22.73 -11.43 14.35
C ILE A 195 22.81 -10.52 15.60
N SER A 196 22.01 -9.45 15.67
CA SER A 196 21.98 -8.56 16.84
C SER A 196 21.51 -9.29 18.12
N ALA A 197 20.49 -10.16 18.01
CA ALA A 197 20.04 -10.99 19.13
C ALA A 197 21.11 -12.02 19.58
N VAL A 198 21.87 -12.61 18.63
CA VAL A 198 23.01 -13.49 18.91
C VAL A 198 24.13 -12.76 19.67
N VAL A 199 24.49 -11.54 19.25
CA VAL A 199 25.50 -10.75 19.97
C VAL A 199 25.01 -10.37 21.38
N LEU A 200 23.73 -10.04 21.55
CA LEU A 200 23.14 -9.70 22.84
C LEU A 200 23.09 -10.91 23.80
N ALA A 201 22.68 -12.09 23.32
CA ALA A 201 22.72 -13.33 24.09
C ALA A 201 24.15 -13.76 24.43
N GLY A 202 25.10 -13.53 23.51
CA GLY A 202 26.53 -13.70 23.73
C GLY A 202 27.10 -12.76 24.81
N ALA A 203 26.63 -11.50 24.87
CA ALA A 203 27.01 -10.55 25.91
C ALA A 203 26.60 -11.03 27.30
N VAL A 204 25.33 -11.42 27.46
CA VAL A 204 24.77 -11.94 28.72
C VAL A 204 25.48 -13.23 29.14
N SER A 205 25.55 -14.19 28.22
CA SER A 205 26.10 -15.52 28.51
C SER A 205 27.61 -15.48 28.76
N GLY A 206 28.35 -14.70 27.97
CA GLY A 206 29.79 -14.52 28.11
C GLY A 206 30.18 -13.85 29.43
N MET A 207 29.42 -12.84 29.87
CA MET A 207 29.55 -12.26 31.21
C MET A 207 29.31 -13.35 32.28
N HIS A 208 28.19 -14.07 32.21
CA HIS A 208 27.82 -15.04 33.24
C HIS A 208 28.87 -16.16 33.39
N TRP A 209 29.31 -16.77 32.28
CA TRP A 209 30.30 -17.84 32.33
C TRP A 209 31.68 -17.35 32.77
N CYS A 210 32.09 -16.13 32.39
CA CYS A 210 33.31 -15.51 32.89
C CYS A 210 33.26 -15.32 34.41
N ALA A 211 32.16 -14.78 34.94
CA ALA A 211 31.97 -14.58 36.37
C ALA A 211 31.82 -15.90 37.16
N ALA A 212 31.16 -16.91 36.59
CA ALA A 212 31.00 -18.23 37.20
C ALA A 212 32.35 -18.98 37.34
N VAL A 213 33.21 -18.93 36.32
CA VAL A 213 34.60 -19.47 36.40
C VAL A 213 35.45 -18.68 37.41
N GLY A 214 35.13 -17.40 37.61
CA GLY A 214 35.73 -16.55 38.64
C GLY A 214 35.22 -16.76 40.06
N THR A 215 34.17 -17.57 40.25
CA THR A 215 33.48 -17.78 41.53
C THR A 215 33.86 -19.13 42.14
N ARG A 216 33.98 -19.17 43.48
CA ARG A 216 34.22 -20.39 44.26
C ARG A 216 33.18 -20.51 45.36
N TYR A 217 32.61 -21.70 45.52
CA TYR A 217 31.53 -21.96 46.48
C TYR A 217 32.09 -22.55 47.78
N ARG A 218 31.96 -21.80 48.89
CA ARG A 218 32.28 -22.28 50.25
C ARG A 218 31.01 -22.73 50.95
N LEU A 219 30.93 -23.99 51.37
CA LEU A 219 29.74 -24.54 52.03
C LEU A 219 29.56 -23.93 53.44
N VAL A 220 28.35 -23.47 53.74
CA VAL A 220 27.99 -22.92 55.06
C VAL A 220 27.07 -23.88 55.82
N LYS A 221 26.03 -24.38 55.14
CA LYS A 221 25.02 -25.29 55.68
C LYS A 221 24.51 -26.23 54.57
N ILE A 222 24.27 -27.50 54.88
CA ILE A 222 23.55 -28.41 53.96
C ILE A 222 22.04 -28.18 54.09
N LYS A 223 21.31 -28.44 53.02
CA LYS A 223 19.85 -28.29 52.95
C LYS A 223 19.17 -29.35 53.83
N PRO A 224 18.29 -29.00 54.78
CA PRO A 224 17.45 -29.99 55.45
C PRO A 224 16.41 -30.57 54.47
N GLU A 225 16.13 -31.86 54.58
CA GLU A 225 15.09 -32.52 53.80
C GLU A 225 13.69 -31.91 54.08
N GLY A 226 12.80 -31.98 53.08
CA GLY A 226 11.38 -31.64 53.22
C GLY A 226 10.93 -30.27 52.74
N ASN A 227 11.81 -29.27 52.60
CA ASN A 227 11.45 -27.93 52.08
C ASN A 227 11.88 -27.74 50.60
N GLU A 228 11.01 -28.13 49.67
CA GLU A 228 11.26 -28.08 48.21
C GLU A 228 10.77 -26.86 47.38
N PRO A 229 10.14 -25.79 47.90
CA PRO A 229 9.49 -24.81 47.02
C PRO A 229 10.47 -24.00 46.17
N SER A 230 11.59 -23.52 46.72
CA SER A 230 12.45 -22.52 46.05
C SER A 230 13.11 -23.03 44.75
N ARG A 231 13.80 -24.18 44.81
CA ARG A 231 14.52 -24.74 43.64
C ARG A 231 13.56 -25.16 42.53
N THR A 232 12.35 -25.60 42.87
CA THR A 232 11.34 -26.06 41.92
C THR A 232 10.49 -24.90 41.35
N ALA A 233 10.03 -23.97 42.18
CA ALA A 233 9.30 -22.78 41.73
C ALA A 233 10.12 -21.92 40.76
N THR A 234 11.43 -21.79 40.99
CA THR A 234 12.34 -21.11 40.06
C THR A 234 12.31 -21.75 38.66
N VAL A 235 12.29 -23.09 38.57
CA VAL A 235 12.19 -23.80 37.28
C VAL A 235 10.83 -23.58 36.62
N ILE A 236 9.75 -23.62 37.39
CA ILE A 236 8.39 -23.37 36.88
C ILE A 236 8.30 -21.95 36.29
N VAL A 237 8.80 -20.93 37.01
CA VAL A 237 8.84 -19.54 36.51
C VAL A 237 9.70 -19.43 35.25
N VAL A 238 10.88 -20.06 35.21
CA VAL A 238 11.75 -20.10 34.02
C VAL A 238 11.03 -20.71 32.81
N ILE A 239 10.31 -21.83 32.99
CA ILE A 239 9.54 -22.49 31.93
C ILE A 239 8.41 -21.58 31.43
N CYS A 240 7.60 -21.03 32.34
CA CYS A 240 6.48 -20.15 31.98
C CYS A 240 6.95 -18.90 31.22
N LEU A 241 8.03 -18.24 31.68
CA LEU A 241 8.60 -17.06 31.02
C LEU A 241 9.20 -17.40 29.64
N SER A 242 9.88 -18.55 29.51
CA SER A 242 10.44 -19.02 28.23
C SER A 242 9.34 -19.36 27.21
N LEU A 243 8.28 -20.04 27.64
CA LEU A 243 7.12 -20.33 26.80
C LEU A 243 6.40 -19.04 26.36
N GLY A 244 6.27 -18.05 27.25
CA GLY A 244 5.74 -16.72 26.92
C GLY A 244 6.56 -15.99 25.86
N ALA A 245 7.89 -16.03 25.95
CA ALA A 245 8.79 -15.44 24.96
C ALA A 245 8.68 -16.14 23.59
N CYS A 246 8.63 -17.48 23.57
CA CYS A 246 8.36 -18.26 22.37
C CYS A 246 7.00 -17.93 21.74
N PHE A 247 5.94 -17.78 22.56
CA PHE A 247 4.61 -17.39 22.09
C PHE A 247 4.61 -15.98 21.47
N ILE A 248 5.31 -15.02 22.07
CA ILE A 248 5.50 -13.67 21.49
C ILE A 248 6.17 -13.78 20.11
N ILE A 249 7.23 -14.56 19.96
CA ILE A 249 7.90 -14.76 18.65
C ILE A 249 6.94 -15.43 17.65
N ALA A 250 6.26 -16.51 18.04
CA ALA A 250 5.33 -17.22 17.16
C ALA A 250 4.18 -16.31 16.67
N VAL A 251 3.53 -15.57 17.58
CA VAL A 251 2.48 -14.60 17.23
C VAL A 251 3.07 -13.47 16.37
N SER A 252 4.28 -12.99 16.65
CA SER A 252 4.94 -11.96 15.84
C SER A 252 5.13 -12.40 14.39
N ALA A 253 5.55 -13.64 14.16
CA ALA A 253 5.79 -14.25 12.86
C ALA A 253 4.47 -14.56 12.13
N ILE A 254 3.46 -15.08 12.84
CA ILE A 254 2.11 -15.32 12.29
C ILE A 254 1.48 -14.00 11.83
N LEU A 255 1.60 -12.93 12.62
CA LEU A 255 1.10 -11.60 12.21
C LEU A 255 1.85 -11.05 11.00
N ARG A 256 3.18 -11.20 10.94
CA ARG A 256 4.00 -10.83 9.77
C ARG A 256 3.56 -11.60 8.52
N ALA A 257 3.42 -12.92 8.61
CA ALA A 257 2.98 -13.78 7.50
C ALA A 257 1.53 -13.48 7.06
N ARG A 258 0.61 -13.20 8.00
CA ARG A 258 -0.78 -12.81 7.67
C ARG A 258 -0.85 -11.43 7.04
N ASN A 259 -0.03 -10.47 7.45
CA ASN A 259 0.04 -9.16 6.81
C ASN A 259 0.66 -9.26 5.40
N MET A 260 1.77 -9.99 5.24
CA MET A 260 2.37 -10.24 3.93
C MET A 260 1.39 -10.94 2.96
N ARG A 261 0.65 -11.95 3.43
CA ARG A 261 -0.41 -12.61 2.65
C ARG A 261 -1.59 -11.67 2.35
N ARG A 262 -1.94 -10.76 3.24
CA ARG A 262 -2.96 -9.72 2.99
C ARG A 262 -2.50 -8.69 1.95
N SER A 263 -1.22 -8.31 1.94
CA SER A 263 -0.65 -7.43 0.92
C SER A 263 -0.63 -8.12 -0.45
N ALA A 264 -0.21 -9.39 -0.51
CA ALA A 264 -0.24 -10.20 -1.74
C ALA A 264 -1.66 -10.41 -2.29
N LEU A 265 -2.69 -10.45 -1.43
CA LEU A 265 -4.11 -10.51 -1.83
C LEU A 265 -4.74 -9.14 -2.14
N ARG A 266 -3.99 -8.04 -1.98
CA ARG A 266 -4.40 -6.67 -2.29
C ARG A 266 -3.69 -6.08 -3.50
N ALA A 267 -2.56 -6.66 -3.89
CA ALA A 267 -1.83 -6.36 -5.10
C ALA A 267 -2.80 -6.39 -6.31
N GLN A 268 -2.96 -5.26 -6.98
CA GLN A 268 -3.67 -5.20 -8.25
C GLN A 268 -2.64 -5.32 -9.37
N GLN A 269 -2.83 -6.28 -10.28
CA GLN A 269 -2.04 -6.36 -11.50
C GLN A 269 -2.52 -5.28 -12.47
N ILE A 270 -1.60 -4.45 -12.96
CA ILE A 270 -1.87 -3.45 -13.99
C ILE A 270 -1.21 -3.90 -15.28
N THR A 271 -2.02 -4.04 -16.33
CA THR A 271 -1.60 -4.53 -17.65
C THR A 271 -1.88 -3.48 -18.71
N LEU A 272 -0.97 -3.39 -19.68
CA LEU A 272 -1.07 -2.51 -20.85
C LEU A 272 -1.21 -3.39 -22.11
N ALA A 273 -2.18 -3.09 -22.95
CA ALA A 273 -2.40 -3.77 -24.22
C ALA A 273 -2.36 -2.79 -25.40
N ALA A 274 -1.98 -3.26 -26.58
CA ALA A 274 -1.93 -2.47 -27.81
C ALA A 274 -3.12 -2.83 -28.71
N ALA A 275 -4.17 -2.01 -28.69
CA ALA A 275 -5.31 -2.11 -29.60
C ALA A 275 -4.99 -1.36 -30.90
N VAL A 276 -4.36 -2.07 -31.84
CA VAL A 276 -4.08 -1.58 -33.19
C VAL A 276 -5.26 -1.93 -34.10
N PHE A 277 -5.82 -0.94 -34.78
CA PHE A 277 -6.92 -1.11 -35.74
C PHE A 277 -6.48 -0.80 -37.16
N ASP A 278 -7.10 -1.44 -38.15
CA ASP A 278 -6.93 -1.04 -39.55
C ASP A 278 -7.96 0.04 -39.99
N LYS A 279 -7.86 0.47 -41.25
CA LYS A 279 -8.83 1.38 -41.88
C LYS A 279 -10.28 0.89 -41.77
N SER A 280 -10.49 -0.42 -41.86
CA SER A 280 -11.81 -1.06 -41.80
C SER A 280 -12.36 -1.24 -40.38
N GLY A 281 -11.57 -0.92 -39.34
CA GLY A 281 -11.97 -1.07 -37.95
C GLY A 281 -11.76 -2.49 -37.38
N ARG A 282 -11.04 -3.35 -38.09
CA ARG A 282 -10.64 -4.68 -37.60
C ARG A 282 -9.47 -4.54 -36.63
N ILE A 283 -9.40 -5.38 -35.61
CA ILE A 283 -8.38 -5.31 -34.56
C ILE A 283 -7.23 -6.30 -34.79
N LEU A 284 -6.02 -5.88 -34.46
CA LEU A 284 -4.82 -6.70 -34.52
C LEU A 284 -4.76 -7.73 -33.36
N VAL A 285 -4.61 -8.99 -33.73
CA VAL A 285 -4.42 -10.13 -32.81
C VAL A 285 -3.24 -11.00 -33.26
N ASP A 286 -2.66 -11.76 -32.34
CA ASP A 286 -1.70 -12.82 -32.68
C ASP A 286 -2.39 -14.08 -33.24
N PRO A 287 -1.65 -15.11 -33.70
CA PRO A 287 -2.24 -16.30 -34.34
C PRO A 287 -3.27 -17.06 -33.50
N ASP A 288 -3.22 -16.93 -32.17
CA ASP A 288 -4.13 -17.59 -31.23
C ASP A 288 -5.35 -16.71 -30.87
N GLY A 289 -5.43 -15.50 -31.42
CA GLY A 289 -6.55 -14.57 -31.26
C GLY A 289 -6.42 -13.58 -30.11
N TYR A 290 -5.22 -13.40 -29.54
CA TYR A 290 -5.00 -12.51 -28.39
C TYR A 290 -4.45 -11.13 -28.78
N ILE A 291 -4.89 -10.08 -28.08
CA ILE A 291 -4.29 -8.73 -28.22
C ILE A 291 -2.88 -8.73 -27.58
N PRO A 292 -1.85 -8.17 -28.27
CA PRO A 292 -0.53 -7.96 -27.71
C PRO A 292 -0.58 -7.14 -26.41
N SER A 293 -0.06 -7.71 -25.32
CA SER A 293 -0.13 -7.14 -23.98
C SER A 293 1.15 -7.40 -23.16
N THR A 294 1.40 -6.50 -22.22
CA THR A 294 2.56 -6.48 -21.30
C THR A 294 2.11 -6.00 -19.92
N VAL A 295 2.58 -6.66 -18.86
CA VAL A 295 2.28 -6.25 -17.48
C VAL A 295 3.14 -5.04 -17.10
N VAL A 296 2.51 -4.00 -16.55
CA VAL A 296 3.17 -2.80 -15.98
C VAL A 296 3.65 -3.09 -14.56
N THR A 297 2.79 -3.71 -13.75
CA THR A 297 3.17 -4.22 -12.42
C THR A 297 2.24 -5.35 -11.96
N ASP A 298 2.80 -6.34 -11.27
CA ASP A 298 2.03 -7.38 -10.58
C ASP A 298 1.51 -6.92 -9.21
N SER A 299 1.95 -5.76 -8.73
CA SER A 299 1.61 -5.24 -7.39
C SER A 299 1.49 -3.72 -7.35
N PHE A 300 0.43 -3.19 -7.95
CA PHE A 300 -0.04 -1.86 -7.57
C PHE A 300 -0.57 -1.88 -6.12
N LEU A 301 -0.16 -0.89 -5.33
CA LEU A 301 -0.70 -0.62 -4.00
C LEU A 301 -1.11 0.85 -3.94
N GLU A 302 -2.36 1.07 -3.55
CA GLU A 302 -2.92 2.40 -3.44
C GLU A 302 -2.57 3.05 -2.10
N LYS A 303 -2.20 4.34 -2.15
CA LYS A 303 -1.89 5.14 -0.96
C LYS A 303 -3.10 5.33 -0.03
N ASN A 304 -4.32 5.24 -0.57
CA ASN A 304 -5.57 5.54 0.12
C ASN A 304 -6.58 4.38 -0.06
N THR A 305 -6.85 3.61 0.99
CA THR A 305 -7.59 2.33 0.90
C THR A 305 -9.11 2.46 0.66
N LYS A 306 -9.58 3.63 0.23
CA LYS A 306 -10.97 3.91 -0.16
C LYS A 306 -11.12 4.19 -1.66
N GLU A 307 -10.01 4.36 -2.35
CA GLU A 307 -9.97 4.64 -3.77
C GLU A 307 -9.39 3.42 -4.50
N GLY A 308 -9.53 3.42 -5.82
CA GLY A 308 -9.04 2.37 -6.69
C GLY A 308 -8.39 3.00 -7.91
N PHE A 309 -7.37 2.35 -8.47
CA PHE A 309 -6.69 2.82 -9.67
C PHE A 309 -7.70 3.09 -10.80
N SER A 310 -7.85 4.37 -11.15
CA SER A 310 -8.96 4.91 -11.91
C SER A 310 -8.53 6.15 -12.70
N ILE A 311 -9.39 6.61 -13.62
CA ILE A 311 -9.03 7.70 -14.55
C ILE A 311 -8.75 9.05 -13.88
N GLY A 312 -9.18 9.24 -12.63
CA GLY A 312 -8.85 10.42 -11.81
C GLY A 312 -7.53 10.33 -11.04
N HIS A 313 -6.83 9.20 -11.09
CA HIS A 313 -5.60 8.98 -10.32
C HIS A 313 -4.41 9.76 -10.94
N PRO A 314 -3.58 10.48 -10.16
CA PRO A 314 -2.50 11.31 -10.70
C PRO A 314 -1.48 10.57 -11.59
N LEU A 315 -1.21 9.29 -11.31
CA LEU A 315 -0.37 8.47 -12.19
C LEU A 315 -1.04 8.18 -13.54
N PHE A 316 -2.37 8.01 -13.59
CA PHE A 316 -3.08 7.85 -14.86
C PHE A 316 -3.07 9.15 -15.67
N HIS A 317 -3.27 10.32 -15.04
CA HIS A 317 -3.12 11.61 -15.71
C HIS A 317 -1.73 11.76 -16.36
N TRP A 318 -0.66 11.42 -15.62
CA TRP A 318 0.71 11.46 -16.14
C TRP A 318 0.92 10.49 -17.31
N MET A 319 0.43 9.24 -17.20
CA MET A 319 0.55 8.23 -18.27
C MET A 319 -0.24 8.62 -19.53
N PHE A 320 -1.41 9.22 -19.35
CA PHE A 320 -2.25 9.71 -20.45
C PHE A 320 -1.59 10.87 -21.21
N GLN A 321 -0.91 11.78 -20.50
CA GLN A 321 -0.08 12.83 -21.08
C GLN A 321 1.17 12.26 -21.77
N ALA A 322 1.89 11.35 -21.10
CA ALA A 322 3.08 10.68 -21.63
C ALA A 322 2.80 9.97 -22.96
N SER A 323 1.68 9.24 -23.04
CA SER A 323 1.27 8.50 -24.24
C SER A 323 0.96 9.38 -25.47
N ARG A 324 0.78 10.69 -25.27
CA ARG A 324 0.58 11.67 -26.35
C ARG A 324 1.88 12.40 -26.72
N ASN A 325 3.01 12.03 -26.11
CA ASN A 325 4.30 12.64 -26.35
C ASN A 325 5.48 11.66 -26.25
N TRP A 326 5.29 10.44 -26.75
CA TRP A 326 6.32 9.40 -26.79
C TRP A 326 7.63 9.86 -27.45
N GLY A 327 7.57 10.74 -28.45
CA GLY A 327 8.74 11.25 -29.17
C GLY A 327 9.74 12.01 -28.29
N MET A 328 9.31 12.66 -27.20
CA MET A 328 10.23 13.27 -26.23
C MET A 328 10.68 12.25 -25.15
N ILE A 329 9.79 11.33 -24.76
CA ILE A 329 10.06 10.34 -23.70
C ILE A 329 11.01 9.22 -24.15
N SER A 330 11.00 8.83 -25.42
CA SER A 330 11.82 7.75 -26.01
C SER A 330 13.29 7.82 -25.60
N SER A 331 13.88 9.02 -25.65
CA SER A 331 15.26 9.31 -25.27
C SER A 331 15.61 8.97 -23.81
N LEU A 332 14.63 8.91 -22.91
CA LEU A 332 14.80 8.66 -21.48
C LEU A 332 14.70 7.16 -21.13
N VAL A 333 14.06 6.36 -21.98
CA VAL A 333 13.68 4.96 -21.69
C VAL A 333 14.90 4.08 -21.40
N GLY A 334 16.03 4.31 -22.08
CA GLY A 334 17.30 3.61 -21.80
C GLY A 334 17.80 3.82 -20.36
N GLY A 335 17.76 5.07 -19.88
CA GLY A 335 18.10 5.40 -18.49
C GLY A 335 17.12 4.77 -17.49
N MET A 336 15.81 4.86 -17.74
CA MET A 336 14.78 4.23 -16.91
C MET A 336 15.00 2.71 -16.77
N LYS A 337 15.34 2.03 -17.89
CA LYS A 337 15.67 0.60 -17.93
C LYS A 337 16.87 0.25 -17.05
N GLN A 338 17.91 1.10 -17.07
CA GLN A 338 19.10 0.93 -16.24
C GLN A 338 18.84 1.24 -14.75
N HIS A 339 17.95 2.18 -14.42
CA HIS A 339 17.57 2.44 -13.02
C HIS A 339 16.79 1.27 -12.44
N ILE A 340 15.75 0.83 -13.14
CA ILE A 340 14.94 -0.32 -12.74
C ILE A 340 15.78 -1.58 -12.53
N SER A 341 16.78 -1.84 -13.39
CA SER A 341 17.66 -3.02 -13.25
C SER A 341 18.53 -3.02 -11.99
N GLN A 342 18.69 -1.88 -11.30
CA GLN A 342 19.45 -1.75 -10.06
C GLN A 342 18.59 -1.93 -8.79
N LEU A 343 17.26 -1.94 -8.91
CA LEU A 343 16.36 -2.09 -7.77
C LEU A 343 16.36 -3.53 -7.19
N PRO A 344 15.87 -3.74 -5.95
CA PRO A 344 15.68 -5.08 -5.41
C PRO A 344 14.63 -5.87 -6.19
N HIS A 345 15.05 -6.98 -6.82
CA HIS A 345 14.15 -7.86 -7.58
C HIS A 345 13.68 -9.06 -6.74
N THR A 346 12.39 -9.36 -6.82
CA THR A 346 11.77 -10.48 -6.09
C THR A 346 12.07 -11.81 -6.78
N ARG A 347 12.61 -12.79 -6.03
CA ARG A 347 12.95 -14.14 -6.54
C ARG A 347 11.73 -15.07 -6.69
N THR A 348 10.72 -14.67 -7.49
CA THR A 348 9.61 -15.57 -7.87
C THR A 348 8.92 -15.14 -9.17
N HIS A 349 9.24 -15.81 -10.29
CA HIS A 349 8.23 -16.29 -11.23
C HIS A 349 8.75 -17.51 -12.00
N LYS A 350 7.86 -18.28 -12.63
CA LYS A 350 8.25 -19.47 -13.42
C LYS A 350 8.88 -19.11 -14.78
N ASP A 351 8.60 -17.91 -15.27
CA ASP A 351 8.81 -17.49 -16.65
C ASP A 351 10.07 -16.62 -16.83
N GLY A 352 11.03 -16.70 -15.90
CA GLY A 352 12.31 -15.99 -15.94
C GLY A 352 12.26 -14.47 -15.72
N ARG A 353 11.07 -13.85 -15.77
CA ARG A 353 10.88 -12.43 -15.46
C ARG A 353 11.12 -12.17 -13.97
N HIS A 354 11.96 -11.18 -13.69
CA HIS A 354 12.26 -10.73 -12.34
C HIS A 354 11.29 -9.60 -11.97
N GLY A 355 10.24 -9.90 -11.21
CA GLY A 355 9.29 -8.87 -10.74
C GLY A 355 9.97 -7.93 -9.74
N ILE A 356 9.93 -6.62 -10.00
CA ILE A 356 10.47 -5.62 -9.06
C ILE A 356 9.71 -5.72 -7.74
N GLN A 357 10.43 -5.78 -6.62
CA GLN A 357 9.80 -5.70 -5.32
C GLN A 357 9.39 -4.24 -5.08
N LEU A 358 8.12 -3.89 -5.29
CA LEU A 358 7.58 -2.54 -5.03
C LEU A 358 7.13 -2.32 -3.58
N VAL A 359 7.24 -3.36 -2.73
CA VAL A 359 6.70 -3.43 -1.36
C VAL A 359 7.76 -3.94 -0.40
N SER A 360 7.96 -3.28 0.73
CA SER A 360 8.89 -3.73 1.79
C SER A 360 8.48 -5.10 2.37
N GLU A 361 9.40 -5.82 3.03
CA GLU A 361 9.08 -7.03 3.82
C GLU A 361 8.04 -6.78 4.94
N HIS A 362 7.71 -5.51 5.20
CA HIS A 362 6.79 -5.05 6.24
C HIS A 362 5.41 -4.64 5.66
N GLY A 363 5.26 -4.61 4.33
CA GLY A 363 4.02 -4.28 3.64
C GLY A 363 3.84 -2.80 3.28
N GLU A 364 4.92 -2.03 3.29
CA GLU A 364 4.95 -0.58 3.02
C GLU A 364 5.45 -0.30 1.60
N MET A 365 4.97 0.77 0.96
CA MET A 365 5.49 1.22 -0.34
C MET A 365 6.94 1.71 -0.21
N ILE A 366 7.73 1.55 -1.27
CA ILE A 366 9.13 1.99 -1.31
C ILE A 366 9.22 3.50 -1.62
N GLU A 367 10.27 4.15 -1.11
CA GLU A 367 10.60 5.53 -1.47
C GLU A 367 10.72 5.68 -3.00
N GLY A 368 10.08 6.71 -3.56
CA GLY A 368 10.05 6.92 -5.02
C GLY A 368 9.08 6.02 -5.80
N TYR A 369 8.17 5.27 -5.15
CA TYR A 369 7.16 4.41 -5.80
C TYR A 369 6.50 5.05 -7.04
N ASP A 370 6.02 6.30 -6.94
CA ASP A 370 5.36 7.04 -8.02
C ASP A 370 6.26 7.24 -9.25
N MET A 371 7.57 7.41 -9.04
CA MET A 371 8.57 7.53 -10.11
C MET A 371 8.83 6.18 -10.75
N ILE A 372 9.10 5.14 -9.94
CA ILE A 372 9.34 3.76 -10.42
C ILE A 372 8.13 3.23 -11.21
N PHE A 373 6.91 3.59 -10.82
CA PHE A 373 5.70 3.22 -11.55
C PHE A 373 5.59 3.88 -12.94
N ARG A 374 6.01 5.16 -13.06
CA ARG A 374 6.07 5.86 -14.36
C ARG A 374 7.12 5.25 -15.28
N GLU A 375 8.28 4.87 -14.74
CA GLU A 375 9.32 4.14 -15.47
C GLU A 375 8.81 2.77 -15.94
N LEU A 376 8.15 2.01 -15.07
CA LEU A 376 7.52 0.73 -15.41
C LEU A 376 6.50 0.85 -16.55
N PHE A 377 5.68 1.91 -16.58
CA PHE A 377 4.76 2.17 -17.70
C PHE A 377 5.52 2.43 -19.01
N CYS A 378 6.57 3.25 -18.98
CA CYS A 378 7.39 3.53 -20.16
C CYS A 378 8.12 2.27 -20.67
N LEU A 379 8.62 1.42 -19.77
CA LEU A 379 9.21 0.13 -20.14
C LEU A 379 8.17 -0.86 -20.69
N ALA A 380 6.94 -0.88 -20.15
CA ALA A 380 5.87 -1.72 -20.66
C ALA A 380 5.42 -1.31 -22.07
N ALA A 381 5.33 0.01 -22.34
CA ALA A 381 5.06 0.54 -23.68
C ALA A 381 6.22 0.25 -24.65
N SER A 382 7.47 0.46 -24.23
CA SER A 382 8.66 0.09 -25.02
C SER A 382 8.70 -1.40 -25.35
N ALA A 383 8.35 -2.27 -24.40
CA ALA A 383 8.29 -3.71 -24.63
C ALA A 383 7.10 -4.16 -25.52
N LEU A 384 6.05 -3.34 -25.64
CA LEU A 384 4.99 -3.55 -26.64
C LEU A 384 5.46 -3.13 -28.04
N ALA A 385 6.17 -1.99 -28.16
CA ALA A 385 6.78 -1.54 -29.41
C ALA A 385 7.83 -2.55 -29.92
N ASP A 386 8.76 -2.99 -29.06
CA ASP A 386 9.71 -4.07 -29.33
C ASP A 386 9.02 -5.36 -29.83
N ARG A 387 7.89 -5.75 -29.22
CA ARG A 387 7.11 -6.95 -29.58
C ARG A 387 6.40 -6.80 -30.92
N LEU A 388 5.87 -5.62 -31.22
CA LEU A 388 5.19 -5.29 -32.47
C LEU A 388 6.15 -4.95 -33.63
N ARG A 389 7.44 -4.71 -33.33
CA ARG A 389 8.48 -4.21 -34.25
C ARG A 389 8.22 -2.80 -34.77
N GLU A 390 7.56 -1.99 -33.95
CA GLU A 390 7.28 -0.57 -34.19
C GLU A 390 8.14 0.30 -33.27
N ASP A 391 8.19 1.61 -33.54
CA ASP A 391 8.82 2.57 -32.63
C ASP A 391 7.89 2.92 -31.46
N LEU A 392 8.46 3.38 -30.34
CA LEU A 392 7.65 3.89 -29.23
C LEU A 392 6.81 5.10 -29.66
N ALA A 393 7.21 5.85 -30.69
CA ALA A 393 6.40 6.92 -31.25
C ALA A 393 5.11 6.44 -31.96
N SER A 394 5.12 5.26 -32.61
CA SER A 394 3.98 4.73 -33.37
C SER A 394 3.05 3.81 -32.58
N ILE A 395 3.38 3.47 -31.33
CA ILE A 395 2.63 2.50 -30.49
C ILE A 395 1.18 2.90 -30.15
N GLY A 396 0.81 4.17 -30.35
CA GLY A 396 -0.52 4.70 -30.06
C GLY A 396 -0.66 5.44 -28.73
N VAL A 397 -1.83 6.04 -28.53
CA VAL A 397 -2.17 6.91 -27.39
C VAL A 397 -2.97 6.15 -26.33
N LEU A 398 -2.82 6.51 -25.05
CA LEU A 398 -3.61 5.90 -23.98
C LEU A 398 -5.09 6.29 -24.10
N TRP A 399 -5.96 5.29 -24.10
CA TRP A 399 -7.41 5.43 -24.05
C TRP A 399 -7.88 6.08 -22.73
N ASP A 400 -9.12 6.57 -22.69
CA ASP A 400 -9.71 7.28 -21.55
C ASP A 400 -10.63 6.40 -20.67
N GLU A 401 -10.43 5.08 -20.71
CA GLU A 401 -10.93 4.15 -19.70
C GLU A 401 -9.84 3.20 -19.16
N ILE A 402 -10.18 2.53 -18.05
CA ILE A 402 -9.43 1.43 -17.47
C ILE A 402 -10.42 0.29 -17.24
N LEU A 403 -10.21 -0.88 -17.86
CA LEU A 403 -11.13 -2.00 -17.71
C LEU A 403 -10.76 -2.86 -16.48
N PRO A 404 -11.71 -3.19 -15.60
CA PRO A 404 -11.46 -4.08 -14.47
C PRO A 404 -11.30 -5.53 -14.94
N THR A 405 -10.25 -6.19 -14.44
CA THR A 405 -9.91 -7.57 -14.78
C THR A 405 -9.86 -8.49 -13.57
N GLY A 406 -9.79 -9.79 -13.83
CA GLY A 406 -9.61 -10.85 -12.84
C GLY A 406 -10.85 -11.73 -12.71
N ALA A 407 -10.63 -13.01 -12.42
CA ALA A 407 -11.66 -14.03 -12.38
C ALA A 407 -12.82 -13.63 -11.44
N ASN A 408 -14.05 -13.71 -11.96
CA ASN A 408 -15.25 -13.53 -11.15
C ASN A 408 -15.24 -14.55 -10.00
N GLY A 409 -15.07 -14.05 -8.77
CA GLY A 409 -15.13 -14.86 -7.56
C GLY A 409 -16.42 -15.69 -7.57
N ARG A 410 -16.29 -17.02 -7.37
CA ARG A 410 -17.40 -17.97 -7.47
C ARG A 410 -18.65 -17.38 -6.80
N ARG A 411 -19.71 -17.15 -7.58
CA ARG A 411 -21.01 -16.68 -7.08
C ARG A 411 -21.35 -17.50 -5.83
N ALA A 412 -21.48 -16.84 -4.68
CA ALA A 412 -22.00 -17.50 -3.51
C ALA A 412 -23.36 -18.08 -3.89
N ARG A 413 -23.55 -19.40 -3.70
CA ARG A 413 -24.84 -20.05 -3.97
C ARG A 413 -25.93 -19.23 -3.26
N PRO A 414 -26.99 -18.79 -3.95
CA PRO A 414 -28.14 -18.22 -3.28
C PRO A 414 -28.60 -19.22 -2.21
N GLN A 415 -28.58 -18.82 -0.94
CA GLN A 415 -29.15 -19.67 0.09
C GLN A 415 -30.65 -19.74 -0.15
N LEU A 416 -31.14 -20.95 -0.38
CA LEU A 416 -32.53 -21.24 -0.70
C LEU A 416 -33.43 -20.93 0.50
N ARG A 417 -33.82 -19.66 0.65
CA ARG A 417 -34.84 -19.24 1.61
C ARG A 417 -36.15 -19.91 1.22
N LYS A 418 -36.61 -20.85 2.05
CA LYS A 418 -37.95 -21.45 1.94
C LYS A 418 -39.01 -20.34 2.03
N PRO A 419 -39.98 -20.25 1.11
CA PRO A 419 -41.16 -19.44 1.32
C PRO A 419 -42.07 -20.10 2.36
N SER A 420 -42.51 -19.36 3.36
CA SER A 420 -43.61 -19.73 4.27
C SER A 420 -44.89 -19.03 3.83
N SER A 421 -45.96 -19.80 3.61
CA SER A 421 -47.21 -19.38 2.98
C SER A 421 -48.15 -18.56 3.87
N ALA A 422 -48.74 -17.50 3.33
CA ALA A 422 -50.13 -17.08 3.56
C ALA A 422 -50.54 -15.96 2.57
N GLY A 423 -51.79 -15.95 2.10
CA GLY A 423 -52.36 -14.91 1.22
C GLY A 423 -52.87 -15.46 -0.11
N VAL A 424 -54.15 -15.22 -0.42
CA VAL A 424 -54.87 -15.78 -1.59
C VAL A 424 -55.73 -14.67 -2.21
N ILE A 425 -55.85 -14.60 -3.56
CA ILE A 425 -57.10 -14.42 -4.33
C ILE A 425 -56.83 -14.08 -5.83
N THR A 426 -57.39 -14.94 -6.70
CA THR A 426 -57.80 -14.82 -8.14
C THR A 426 -56.92 -14.20 -9.25
N SER A 427 -56.81 -14.99 -10.33
CA SER A 427 -56.91 -14.66 -11.78
C SER A 427 -57.29 -13.21 -12.18
N ASP A 428 -56.83 -12.68 -13.32
CA ASP A 428 -56.93 -13.25 -14.68
C ASP A 428 -55.93 -12.59 -15.67
N GLY A 429 -55.82 -13.04 -16.93
CA GLY A 429 -55.29 -12.24 -18.04
C GLY A 429 -53.98 -12.68 -18.72
N SER A 430 -54.09 -12.84 -20.04
CA SER A 430 -53.12 -13.01 -21.13
C SER A 430 -51.74 -12.30 -21.09
N ASP A 431 -50.76 -12.97 -21.72
CA ASP A 431 -49.68 -12.48 -22.61
C ASP A 431 -48.84 -11.23 -22.26
N VAL A 432 -47.51 -11.43 -22.15
CA VAL A 432 -46.46 -10.88 -23.05
C VAL A 432 -45.06 -11.31 -22.54
N ASN A 433 -44.09 -11.54 -23.44
CA ASN A 433 -42.67 -11.63 -23.08
C ASN A 433 -42.09 -10.22 -22.88
N GLU A 434 -41.55 -9.92 -21.70
CA GLU A 434 -40.62 -8.80 -21.52
C GLU A 434 -39.25 -9.30 -21.01
N ASP A 435 -38.18 -8.80 -21.64
CA ASP A 435 -36.82 -9.25 -21.38
C ASP A 435 -36.25 -8.68 -20.07
N SER A 436 -35.57 -9.52 -19.29
CA SER A 436 -34.94 -9.13 -18.01
C SER A 436 -33.63 -8.35 -18.15
N HIS A 437 -33.60 -7.33 -19.02
CA HIS A 437 -32.51 -6.35 -19.12
C HIS A 437 -32.70 -5.21 -18.09
N GLY A 438 -32.21 -5.38 -16.86
CA GLY A 438 -32.44 -4.36 -15.82
C GLY A 438 -31.68 -4.44 -14.49
N SER A 439 -30.55 -5.17 -14.39
CA SER A 439 -29.85 -5.31 -13.09
C SER A 439 -28.31 -5.33 -13.12
N LEU A 440 -27.67 -5.09 -14.27
CA LEU A 440 -26.20 -5.07 -14.41
C LEU A 440 -25.61 -3.77 -14.99
N ASP A 441 -26.42 -2.92 -15.62
CA ASP A 441 -25.99 -1.59 -16.13
C ASP A 441 -25.52 -0.62 -15.02
N LEU A 442 -25.93 -0.88 -13.77
CA LEU A 442 -25.47 -0.15 -12.58
C LEU A 442 -23.97 -0.36 -12.23
N ALA A 443 -23.24 -1.17 -12.99
CA ALA A 443 -21.79 -1.28 -12.91
C ALA A 443 -21.05 -0.34 -13.89
N GLU A 444 -21.73 0.10 -14.96
CA GLU A 444 -21.18 0.95 -16.02
C GLU A 444 -21.39 2.44 -15.67
N LYS A 445 -22.55 2.78 -15.08
CA LYS A 445 -22.79 4.10 -14.47
C LYS A 445 -22.10 4.20 -13.09
N GLY A 446 -21.19 5.17 -12.92
CA GLY A 446 -20.24 5.29 -11.80
C GLY A 446 -20.77 5.58 -10.38
N VAL A 447 -21.95 5.08 -9.99
CA VAL A 447 -22.53 5.17 -8.63
C VAL A 447 -22.96 3.79 -8.13
N GLY A 448 -22.00 2.85 -8.06
CA GLY A 448 -22.22 1.50 -7.52
C GLY A 448 -21.82 1.40 -6.04
N VAL A 449 -22.65 0.71 -5.24
CA VAL A 449 -22.35 0.44 -3.81
C VAL A 449 -21.10 -0.45 -3.70
N TRP A 450 -20.11 -0.02 -2.91
CA TRP A 450 -18.79 -0.65 -2.79
C TRP A 450 -18.80 -1.99 -2.03
N GLN A 451 -19.36 -3.03 -2.66
CA GLN A 451 -19.23 -4.40 -2.18
C GLN A 451 -17.82 -4.92 -2.48
N GLN A 452 -16.91 -4.70 -1.51
CA GLN A 452 -15.44 -4.70 -1.62
C GLN A 452 -14.83 -5.85 -2.45
N ALA A 453 -14.62 -5.60 -3.75
CA ALA A 453 -14.01 -6.53 -4.70
C ALA A 453 -12.46 -6.49 -4.65
N TYR A 454 -11.88 -6.85 -3.50
CA TYR A 454 -10.42 -6.99 -3.35
C TYR A 454 -9.83 -7.97 -4.39
N GLY A 455 -8.68 -7.62 -4.98
CA GLY A 455 -7.92 -8.51 -5.85
C GLY A 455 -8.32 -8.51 -7.33
N ARG A 456 -9.01 -7.46 -7.81
CA ARG A 456 -9.23 -7.20 -9.24
C ARG A 456 -8.05 -6.44 -9.85
N GLY A 457 -7.65 -6.80 -11.07
CA GLY A 457 -6.64 -6.09 -11.85
C GLY A 457 -7.23 -4.94 -12.67
N SER A 458 -6.35 -4.25 -13.39
CA SER A 458 -6.68 -3.12 -14.27
C SER A 458 -6.00 -3.29 -15.63
N LEU A 459 -6.77 -3.17 -16.71
CA LEU A 459 -6.28 -3.22 -18.08
C LEU A 459 -6.43 -1.85 -18.74
N MET A 460 -5.34 -1.35 -19.29
CA MET A 460 -5.28 -0.10 -20.06
C MET A 460 -4.93 -0.41 -21.52
N PHE A 461 -5.44 0.39 -22.45
CA PHE A 461 -5.16 0.24 -23.88
C PHE A 461 -4.38 1.44 -24.43
N LEU A 462 -3.29 1.16 -25.13
CA LEU A 462 -2.73 2.04 -26.15
C LEU A 462 -3.49 1.78 -27.44
N VAL A 463 -4.05 2.83 -28.03
CA VAL A 463 -4.88 2.77 -29.23
C VAL A 463 -4.14 3.41 -30.39
N HIS A 464 -4.02 2.66 -31.48
CA HIS A 464 -3.43 3.11 -32.74
C HIS A 464 -4.32 2.66 -33.90
N ARG A 465 -4.34 3.43 -34.99
CA ARG A 465 -5.04 3.08 -36.23
C ARG A 465 -4.11 3.27 -37.42
N THR A 466 -4.02 2.28 -38.31
CA THR A 466 -3.13 2.36 -39.47
C THR A 466 -3.75 3.21 -40.60
N GLU A 467 -2.97 4.18 -41.09
CA GLU A 467 -3.37 5.05 -42.21
C GLU A 467 -2.97 4.47 -43.58
N SER A 468 -1.97 3.59 -43.63
CA SER A 468 -1.56 2.89 -44.85
C SER A 468 -1.82 1.39 -44.79
N ASP A 469 -2.23 0.82 -45.92
CA ASP A 469 -2.38 -0.64 -46.05
C ASP A 469 -1.02 -1.34 -45.93
N ARG A 470 0.06 -0.64 -46.29
CA ARG A 470 1.45 -1.07 -46.09
C ARG A 470 1.82 -1.29 -44.62
N ASP A 471 1.23 -0.53 -43.71
CA ASP A 471 1.52 -0.66 -42.28
C ASP A 471 0.75 -1.87 -41.71
N SER A 472 -0.49 -2.09 -42.17
CA SER A 472 -1.22 -3.33 -41.94
C SER A 472 -0.48 -4.57 -42.49
N GLU A 473 0.13 -4.47 -43.68
CA GLU A 473 0.98 -5.53 -44.26
C GLU A 473 2.23 -5.81 -43.40
N ARG A 474 2.85 -4.79 -42.76
CA ARG A 474 3.98 -5.01 -41.84
C ARG A 474 3.59 -5.89 -40.67
N PHE A 475 2.48 -5.60 -39.99
CA PHE A 475 2.04 -6.42 -38.86
C PHE A 475 1.72 -7.86 -39.30
N VAL A 476 1.11 -8.05 -40.47
CA VAL A 476 0.88 -9.38 -41.04
C VAL A 476 2.19 -10.10 -41.35
N SER A 477 3.20 -9.40 -41.89
CA SER A 477 4.55 -9.96 -42.13
C SER A 477 5.29 -10.31 -40.84
N ALA A 478 4.98 -9.64 -39.72
CA ALA A 478 5.50 -9.95 -38.39
C ALA A 478 4.79 -11.15 -37.72
N GLY A 479 3.72 -11.68 -38.33
CA GLY A 479 2.98 -12.87 -37.88
C GLY A 479 1.62 -12.58 -37.23
N TYR A 480 1.18 -11.33 -37.19
CA TYR A 480 -0.13 -10.93 -36.66
C TYR A 480 -1.25 -11.04 -37.70
N ARG A 481 -2.50 -10.84 -37.28
CA ARG A 481 -3.70 -10.85 -38.14
C ARG A 481 -4.66 -9.75 -37.71
N PHE A 482 -5.37 -9.15 -38.67
CA PHE A 482 -6.51 -8.29 -38.39
C PHE A 482 -7.80 -9.12 -38.42
N ALA A 483 -8.59 -9.04 -37.36
CA ALA A 483 -9.82 -9.80 -37.17
C ALA A 483 -11.02 -8.90 -36.89
N GLU A 484 -12.21 -9.36 -37.27
CA GLU A 484 -13.47 -8.67 -36.98
C GLU A 484 -13.75 -8.67 -35.47
N LEU A 485 -14.21 -7.53 -34.93
CA LEU A 485 -14.34 -7.34 -33.48
C LEU A 485 -15.20 -8.44 -32.82
N HIS A 486 -16.32 -8.81 -33.45
CA HIS A 486 -17.25 -9.84 -32.98
C HIS A 486 -16.69 -11.27 -32.97
N GLN A 487 -15.59 -11.53 -33.69
CA GLN A 487 -14.96 -12.86 -33.74
C GLN A 487 -13.97 -13.08 -32.59
N VAL A 488 -13.39 -12.00 -32.07
CA VAL A 488 -12.33 -12.05 -31.05
C VAL A 488 -12.72 -11.42 -29.72
N SER A 489 -13.78 -10.60 -29.66
CA SER A 489 -14.24 -9.90 -28.44
C SER A 489 -14.35 -10.85 -27.24
N ASP A 490 -15.02 -11.99 -27.39
CA ASP A 490 -15.18 -12.98 -26.32
C ASP A 490 -13.90 -13.77 -25.99
N ILE A 491 -13.03 -14.00 -26.98
CA ILE A 491 -11.73 -14.67 -26.78
C ILE A 491 -10.81 -13.76 -25.94
N ILE A 492 -10.75 -12.48 -26.28
CA ILE A 492 -9.98 -11.45 -25.58
C ILE A 492 -10.56 -11.22 -24.18
N ARG A 493 -11.90 -11.05 -24.07
CA ARG A 493 -12.61 -10.83 -22.80
C ARG A 493 -12.39 -11.99 -21.81
N SER A 494 -12.46 -13.23 -22.28
CA SER A 494 -12.27 -14.42 -21.44
C SER A 494 -10.79 -14.64 -21.06
N SER A 495 -9.86 -14.52 -21.99
CA SER A 495 -8.42 -14.71 -21.74
C SER A 495 -7.82 -13.64 -20.83
N MET A 496 -8.14 -12.37 -21.05
CA MET A 496 -7.71 -11.25 -20.19
C MET A 496 -8.60 -11.05 -18.95
N GLN A 497 -9.61 -11.91 -18.75
CA GLN A 497 -10.54 -11.89 -17.61
C GLN A 497 -11.23 -10.53 -17.41
N ILE A 498 -11.59 -9.87 -18.52
CA ILE A 498 -12.25 -8.55 -18.54
C ILE A 498 -13.70 -8.71 -18.06
N GLN A 499 -14.13 -7.81 -17.16
CA GLN A 499 -15.43 -7.92 -16.48
C GLN A 499 -16.56 -7.10 -17.11
N SER A 500 -16.26 -6.16 -18.02
CA SER A 500 -17.31 -5.47 -18.79
C SER A 500 -17.97 -6.46 -19.76
N HIS A 501 -19.30 -6.40 -19.83
CA HIS A 501 -20.09 -7.22 -20.74
C HIS A 501 -20.17 -6.59 -22.14
N GLU A 502 -20.14 -5.26 -22.25
CA GLU A 502 -20.19 -4.51 -23.52
C GLU A 502 -18.79 -4.31 -24.15
N PHE A 503 -17.92 -5.31 -24.02
CA PHE A 503 -16.52 -5.18 -24.45
C PHE A 503 -16.37 -4.99 -25.96
N GLU A 504 -17.26 -5.52 -26.80
CA GLU A 504 -17.22 -5.24 -28.25
C GLU A 504 -17.56 -3.78 -28.56
N THR A 505 -18.55 -3.18 -27.88
CA THR A 505 -18.88 -1.75 -28.00
C THR A 505 -17.63 -0.91 -27.69
N LYS A 506 -16.95 -1.24 -26.59
CA LYS A 506 -15.71 -0.57 -26.19
C LYS A 506 -14.56 -0.73 -27.20
N LEU A 507 -14.42 -1.90 -27.85
CA LEU A 507 -13.47 -2.06 -28.96
C LEU A 507 -13.85 -1.21 -30.18
N ARG A 508 -15.15 -1.04 -30.45
CA ARG A 508 -15.65 -0.17 -31.51
C ARG A 508 -15.37 1.30 -31.22
N ASP A 509 -15.55 1.74 -29.98
CA ASP A 509 -15.21 3.09 -29.50
C ASP A 509 -13.71 3.35 -29.55
N MET A 510 -12.87 2.36 -29.23
CA MET A 510 -11.41 2.45 -29.46
C MET A 510 -11.08 2.63 -30.95
N SER A 511 -11.77 1.92 -31.87
CA SER A 511 -11.49 2.03 -33.32
C SER A 511 -11.71 3.43 -33.90
N THR A 512 -12.59 4.23 -33.28
CA THR A 512 -12.89 5.62 -33.67
C THR A 512 -12.19 6.67 -32.81
N TYR A 513 -11.57 6.28 -31.68
CA TYR A 513 -10.98 7.16 -30.66
C TYR A 513 -9.94 8.15 -31.18
N THR A 514 -9.16 7.76 -32.20
CA THR A 514 -8.14 8.62 -32.83
C THR A 514 -8.68 9.47 -33.98
N GLY A 515 -9.97 9.36 -34.32
CA GLY A 515 -10.63 10.13 -35.36
C GLY A 515 -11.11 11.50 -34.87
N GLU A 516 -11.18 12.45 -35.80
CA GLU A 516 -11.49 13.87 -35.51
C GLU A 516 -12.95 14.14 -35.09
N GLN A 517 -13.82 13.13 -35.13
CA GLN A 517 -15.29 13.26 -35.02
C GLN A 517 -15.79 13.74 -33.64
N ASN A 518 -14.96 13.71 -32.59
CA ASN A 518 -15.30 14.15 -31.24
C ASN A 518 -14.86 15.60 -30.94
N GLN A 519 -15.21 16.55 -31.81
CA GLN A 519 -14.85 17.97 -31.70
C GLN A 519 -16.07 18.90 -31.90
N ASN A 520 -16.04 20.09 -31.30
CA ASN A 520 -17.08 21.10 -31.51
C ASN A 520 -16.96 21.74 -32.90
N LEU A 521 -18.10 22.14 -33.48
CA LEU A 521 -18.15 23.00 -34.68
C LEU A 521 -17.83 24.47 -34.32
N PRO A 522 -17.32 25.29 -35.25
CA PRO A 522 -17.17 26.74 -35.05
C PRO A 522 -18.53 27.44 -34.96
N GLY A 523 -18.59 28.56 -34.20
CA GLY A 523 -19.80 29.36 -34.01
C GLY A 523 -20.12 29.66 -32.54
N VAL A 524 -21.36 30.03 -32.27
CA VAL A 524 -21.90 30.19 -30.91
C VAL A 524 -22.60 28.91 -30.47
N HIS A 525 -22.35 28.46 -29.23
CA HIS A 525 -22.98 27.28 -28.63
C HIS A 525 -23.66 27.62 -27.32
N LEU A 526 -24.74 26.90 -27.01
CA LEU A 526 -25.32 26.82 -25.68
C LEU A 526 -24.83 25.52 -25.02
N GLY A 527 -24.17 25.63 -23.87
CA GLY A 527 -23.57 24.50 -23.16
C GLY A 527 -24.10 24.31 -21.74
N PHE A 528 -24.08 23.06 -21.27
CA PHE A 528 -24.45 22.69 -19.92
C PHE A 528 -23.22 22.22 -19.13
N PHE A 529 -22.92 22.90 -18.03
CA PHE A 529 -21.83 22.58 -17.12
C PHE A 529 -22.40 22.17 -15.77
N ALA A 530 -22.55 20.85 -15.58
CA ALA A 530 -23.02 20.28 -14.33
C ALA A 530 -21.89 19.58 -13.57
N ILE A 531 -21.78 19.84 -12.27
CA ILE A 531 -20.72 19.28 -11.41
C ILE A 531 -21.31 18.62 -10.16
N ARG A 532 -20.63 17.59 -9.67
CA ARG A 532 -20.98 16.85 -8.45
C ARG A 532 -19.75 16.68 -7.56
N ALA A 533 -19.92 16.86 -6.25
CA ALA A 533 -18.88 16.58 -5.26
C ALA A 533 -18.84 15.08 -4.91
N ARG A 534 -17.64 14.51 -4.75
CA ARG A 534 -17.42 13.10 -4.40
C ARG A 534 -16.49 12.99 -3.20
N VAL A 535 -16.93 12.22 -2.18
CA VAL A 535 -16.39 12.20 -0.81
C VAL A 535 -14.92 11.74 -0.69
N SER A 536 -14.32 11.20 -1.77
CA SER A 536 -12.89 10.87 -1.81
C SER A 536 -12.11 11.68 -2.87
N SER A 537 -12.61 11.71 -4.10
CA SER A 537 -11.86 12.10 -5.30
C SER A 537 -12.12 13.52 -5.80
N GLY A 538 -12.64 14.42 -4.95
CA GLY A 538 -12.90 15.82 -5.30
C GLY A 538 -14.20 16.02 -6.08
N PHE A 539 -14.11 16.55 -7.31
CA PHE A 539 -15.28 16.88 -8.14
C PHE A 539 -15.33 16.05 -9.42
N GLU A 540 -16.55 15.76 -9.87
CA GLU A 540 -16.88 15.17 -11.16
C GLU A 540 -17.67 16.19 -12.00
N VAL A 541 -17.51 16.15 -13.32
CA VAL A 541 -18.23 16.98 -14.29
C VAL A 541 -19.01 16.09 -15.25
N LEU A 542 -20.18 16.55 -15.66
CA LEU A 542 -21.03 15.87 -16.64
C LEU A 542 -20.52 16.14 -18.07
N VAL A 543 -20.34 15.07 -18.86
CA VAL A 543 -19.82 15.10 -20.23
C VAL A 543 -20.70 14.28 -21.18
N LYS A 544 -20.54 14.47 -22.49
CA LYS A 544 -21.19 13.62 -23.51
C LYS A 544 -20.65 12.18 -23.44
N LYS A 545 -21.53 11.18 -23.35
CA LYS A 545 -21.15 9.75 -23.31
C LYS A 545 -20.37 9.39 -24.58
N GLY A 546 -19.21 8.75 -24.42
CA GLY A 546 -18.32 8.38 -25.53
C GLY A 546 -17.51 9.54 -26.14
N ALA A 547 -17.77 10.79 -25.72
CA ALA A 547 -17.03 11.99 -26.13
C ALA A 547 -16.57 12.78 -24.89
N ARG A 548 -15.84 12.11 -23.99
CA ARG A 548 -15.43 12.58 -22.64
C ARG A 548 -14.55 13.84 -22.59
N ASN A 549 -14.22 14.44 -23.73
CA ASN A 549 -13.61 15.78 -23.85
C ASN A 549 -14.65 16.90 -24.07
N LEU A 550 -15.93 16.59 -24.27
CA LEU A 550 -16.98 17.55 -24.60
C LEU A 550 -18.03 17.63 -23.47
N LEU A 551 -18.40 18.86 -23.11
CA LEU A 551 -19.62 19.11 -22.34
C LEU A 551 -20.86 18.86 -23.21
N PRO A 552 -22.04 18.60 -22.63
CA PRO A 552 -23.30 18.68 -23.36
C PRO A 552 -23.47 20.09 -23.95
N THR A 553 -23.54 20.18 -25.28
CA THR A 553 -23.55 21.42 -26.06
C THR A 553 -24.46 21.27 -27.27
N MET A 554 -25.15 22.35 -27.61
CA MET A 554 -25.95 22.51 -28.83
C MET A 554 -25.54 23.80 -29.55
N PRO A 555 -25.34 23.79 -30.89
CA PRO A 555 -25.05 25.01 -31.63
C PRO A 555 -26.27 25.94 -31.62
N LEU A 556 -26.03 27.24 -31.46
CA LEU A 556 -27.01 28.29 -31.67
C LEU A 556 -26.88 28.78 -33.12
N SER A 557 -27.96 29.27 -33.73
CA SER A 557 -28.01 29.69 -35.15
C SER A 557 -27.26 30.99 -35.48
N LEU A 558 -26.15 31.27 -34.77
CA LEU A 558 -25.34 32.49 -34.86
C LEU A 558 -23.86 32.15 -35.10
N LYS A 559 -23.24 32.90 -36.02
CA LYS A 559 -21.78 32.81 -36.28
C LYS A 559 -20.94 33.47 -35.17
N SER A 560 -21.46 34.53 -34.57
CA SER A 560 -20.79 35.34 -33.55
C SER A 560 -21.82 36.13 -32.74
N LEU A 561 -21.49 36.52 -31.51
CA LEU A 561 -22.32 37.41 -30.70
C LEU A 561 -22.04 38.87 -31.07
N GLU A 562 -23.06 39.60 -31.53
CA GLU A 562 -23.06 41.07 -31.62
C GLU A 562 -23.17 41.71 -30.21
N ASP A 563 -22.65 42.92 -30.03
CA ASP A 563 -22.51 43.60 -28.72
C ASP A 563 -23.81 43.67 -27.87
N TRP A 564 -24.98 43.76 -28.52
CA TRP A 564 -26.27 43.87 -27.82
C TRP A 564 -26.75 42.55 -27.19
N HIS A 565 -26.21 41.40 -27.60
CA HIS A 565 -26.59 40.10 -27.02
C HIS A 565 -26.16 39.98 -25.56
N MET A 566 -25.01 40.56 -25.17
CA MET A 566 -24.51 40.44 -23.80
C MET A 566 -25.39 41.21 -22.79
N PRO A 567 -25.78 42.48 -23.01
CA PRO A 567 -26.81 43.16 -22.22
C PRO A 567 -28.18 42.47 -22.25
N TYR A 568 -28.52 41.74 -23.32
CA TYR A 568 -29.76 40.97 -23.38
C TYR A 568 -29.71 39.72 -22.51
N LEU A 569 -28.64 38.92 -22.60
CA LEU A 569 -28.42 37.72 -21.79
C LEU A 569 -28.31 38.04 -20.30
N ALA A 570 -27.75 39.20 -19.95
CA ALA A 570 -27.70 39.69 -18.57
C ALA A 570 -29.09 39.88 -17.92
N LYS A 571 -30.18 40.03 -18.71
CA LYS A 571 -31.57 40.07 -18.20
C LYS A 571 -32.03 38.71 -17.61
N PHE A 572 -31.31 37.63 -17.93
CA PHE A 572 -31.58 36.25 -17.56
C PHE A 572 -30.46 35.62 -16.72
N ASP A 573 -29.46 36.41 -16.33
CA ASP A 573 -28.37 35.97 -15.46
C ASP A 573 -28.92 35.45 -14.13
N ASN A 574 -28.36 34.33 -13.67
CA ASN A 574 -28.78 33.66 -12.44
C ASN A 574 -30.27 33.23 -12.40
N MET A 575 -30.92 33.09 -13.56
CA MET A 575 -32.30 32.62 -13.70
C MET A 575 -32.38 31.13 -14.08
N PRO A 576 -33.30 30.34 -13.49
CA PRO A 576 -33.51 28.94 -13.88
C PRO A 576 -34.23 28.81 -15.22
N LEU A 577 -33.93 27.76 -15.99
CA LEU A 577 -34.35 27.62 -17.40
C LEU A 577 -35.88 27.70 -17.60
N SER A 578 -36.64 27.14 -16.68
CA SER A 578 -38.11 27.20 -16.65
C SER A 578 -38.65 28.64 -16.68
N LYS A 579 -38.04 29.56 -15.91
CA LYS A 579 -38.41 30.99 -15.88
C LYS A 579 -37.90 31.73 -17.11
N ILE A 580 -36.78 31.32 -17.69
CA ILE A 580 -36.28 31.88 -18.95
C ILE A 580 -37.28 31.58 -20.07
N ALA A 581 -37.68 30.32 -20.24
CA ALA A 581 -38.66 29.92 -21.26
C ALA A 581 -40.04 30.59 -21.09
N GLN A 582 -40.48 30.85 -19.85
CA GLN A 582 -41.68 31.64 -19.55
C GLN A 582 -41.48 33.12 -19.95
N ARG A 583 -40.42 33.77 -19.47
CA ARG A 583 -40.13 35.18 -19.73
C ARG A 583 -39.79 35.45 -21.21
N CYS A 584 -39.32 34.44 -21.94
CA CYS A 584 -39.20 34.48 -23.40
C CYS A 584 -40.56 34.56 -24.12
N LYS A 585 -41.67 34.17 -23.48
CA LYS A 585 -43.03 34.17 -24.06
C LYS A 585 -43.91 35.37 -23.62
N GLU A 586 -43.65 35.96 -22.45
CA GLU A 586 -44.51 37.01 -21.84
C GLU A 586 -44.18 38.46 -22.25
N ASP A 587 -43.03 38.70 -22.89
CA ASP A 587 -42.39 40.01 -23.00
C ASP A 587 -42.77 40.76 -24.29
N SER A 588 -43.97 41.36 -24.28
CA SER A 588 -44.62 41.98 -25.45
C SER A 588 -43.99 43.28 -25.99
N GLN A 589 -42.85 43.75 -25.47
CA GLN A 589 -42.21 45.02 -25.88
C GLN A 589 -40.81 44.86 -26.51
N ARG A 590 -40.51 43.70 -27.10
CA ARG A 590 -39.21 43.44 -27.76
C ARG A 590 -39.08 44.11 -29.12
N SER A 591 -37.84 44.47 -29.45
CA SER A 591 -37.44 44.67 -30.85
C SER A 591 -37.50 43.34 -31.63
N THR A 592 -37.67 43.41 -32.96
CA THR A 592 -37.78 42.20 -33.82
C THR A 592 -36.58 41.27 -33.68
N ARG A 593 -35.36 41.82 -33.49
CA ARG A 593 -34.12 41.04 -33.29
C ARG A 593 -34.07 40.36 -31.92
N GLU A 594 -34.49 41.04 -30.86
CA GLU A 594 -34.61 40.41 -29.52
C GLU A 594 -35.66 39.30 -29.50
N ALA A 595 -36.76 39.45 -30.25
CA ALA A 595 -37.78 38.42 -30.38
C ALA A 595 -37.26 37.18 -31.12
N GLU A 596 -36.53 37.38 -32.23
CA GLU A 596 -35.86 36.31 -32.99
C GLU A 596 -34.83 35.56 -32.13
N PHE A 597 -33.93 36.29 -31.45
CA PHE A 597 -32.92 35.70 -30.56
C PHE A 597 -33.55 34.97 -29.37
N ALA A 598 -34.62 35.49 -28.77
CA ALA A 598 -35.34 34.81 -27.70
C ALA A 598 -36.00 33.50 -28.17
N GLY A 599 -36.50 33.47 -29.42
CA GLY A 599 -36.98 32.26 -30.07
C GLY A 599 -35.88 31.21 -30.20
N GLN A 600 -34.79 31.57 -30.87
CA GLN A 600 -33.62 30.70 -31.06
C GLN A 600 -33.05 30.18 -29.73
N LEU A 601 -32.92 31.03 -28.72
CA LEU A 601 -32.45 30.64 -27.39
C LEU A 601 -33.39 29.63 -26.72
N THR A 602 -34.71 29.85 -26.79
CA THR A 602 -35.69 28.92 -26.20
C THR A 602 -35.69 27.58 -26.94
N GLU A 603 -35.69 27.60 -28.27
CA GLU A 603 -35.61 26.40 -29.12
C GLU A 603 -34.33 25.58 -28.86
N THR A 604 -33.20 26.25 -28.65
CA THR A 604 -31.91 25.61 -28.33
C THR A 604 -31.89 25.02 -26.91
N ILE A 605 -32.56 25.68 -25.94
CA ILE A 605 -32.75 25.13 -24.57
C ILE A 605 -33.58 23.85 -24.61
N GLU A 606 -34.73 23.86 -25.31
CA GLU A 606 -35.60 22.68 -25.44
C GLU A 606 -34.88 21.54 -26.18
N SER A 607 -34.20 21.85 -27.30
CA SER A 607 -33.39 20.87 -28.03
C SER A 607 -32.30 20.21 -27.17
N LEU A 608 -31.66 20.99 -26.28
CA LEU A 608 -30.67 20.44 -25.36
C LEU A 608 -31.31 19.66 -24.19
N ARG A 609 -32.51 20.04 -23.71
CA ARG A 609 -33.29 19.26 -22.74
C ARG A 609 -33.62 17.87 -23.32
N GLU A 610 -34.17 17.82 -24.53
CA GLU A 610 -34.54 16.58 -25.24
C GLU A 610 -33.32 15.69 -25.54
N TRP A 611 -32.14 16.29 -25.75
CA TRP A 611 -30.89 15.54 -25.93
C TRP A 611 -30.31 15.02 -24.61
N ILE A 612 -30.33 15.81 -23.53
CA ILE A 612 -29.74 15.43 -22.24
C ILE A 612 -30.58 14.38 -21.51
N GLN A 613 -31.91 14.52 -21.49
CA GLN A 613 -32.84 13.58 -20.83
C GLN A 613 -32.51 13.34 -19.34
N GLU A 614 -32.18 14.40 -18.61
CA GLU A 614 -31.94 14.37 -17.16
C GLU A 614 -32.90 15.35 -16.46
N PRO A 615 -33.76 14.89 -15.52
CA PRO A 615 -34.73 15.76 -14.84
C PRO A 615 -34.11 16.96 -14.11
N LEU A 616 -32.88 16.81 -13.63
CA LEU A 616 -32.13 17.87 -12.94
C LEU A 616 -31.73 19.04 -13.86
N PHE A 617 -31.89 18.92 -15.19
CA PHE A 617 -31.60 20.00 -16.13
C PHE A 617 -32.52 21.23 -15.92
N ASP A 618 -33.72 21.05 -15.39
CA ASP A 618 -34.67 22.15 -15.16
C ASP A 618 -34.31 23.06 -13.97
N ASP A 619 -33.49 22.55 -13.05
CA ASP A 619 -32.86 23.30 -11.96
C ASP A 619 -31.60 24.08 -12.43
N ALA A 620 -31.17 23.89 -13.68
CA ALA A 620 -30.00 24.58 -14.21
C ALA A 620 -30.25 26.08 -14.39
N VAL A 621 -29.17 26.86 -14.27
CA VAL A 621 -29.20 28.32 -14.21
C VAL A 621 -28.35 28.91 -15.32
N LEU A 622 -28.84 29.94 -16.03
CA LEU A 622 -28.06 30.61 -17.07
C LEU A 622 -27.01 31.56 -16.45
N THR A 623 -25.82 31.58 -17.06
CA THR A 623 -24.71 32.48 -16.70
C THR A 623 -24.50 33.48 -17.84
N SER A 624 -24.41 34.77 -17.52
CA SER A 624 -24.12 35.82 -18.51
C SER A 624 -22.65 35.82 -18.99
N THR A 625 -21.75 35.12 -18.29
CA THR A 625 -20.37 34.93 -18.72
C THR A 625 -20.28 34.02 -19.95
N THR A 626 -19.71 34.51 -21.03
CA THR A 626 -19.35 33.69 -22.19
C THR A 626 -17.91 33.19 -22.06
N VAL A 627 -17.68 31.93 -22.44
CA VAL A 627 -16.34 31.32 -22.41
C VAL A 627 -15.94 30.80 -23.78
N ARG A 628 -14.64 30.81 -24.09
CA ARG A 628 -14.12 30.23 -25.33
C ARG A 628 -13.84 28.75 -25.14
N ILE A 629 -14.34 27.94 -26.07
CA ILE A 629 -14.13 26.48 -26.11
C ILE A 629 -13.36 26.10 -27.38
N PRO A 630 -12.51 25.07 -27.33
CA PRO A 630 -11.80 24.61 -28.52
C PRO A 630 -12.77 23.99 -29.53
N CYS A 631 -12.61 24.37 -30.80
CA CYS A 631 -13.27 23.77 -31.95
C CYS A 631 -12.27 23.58 -33.10
N HIS A 632 -12.75 23.07 -34.23
CA HIS A 632 -11.92 22.84 -35.42
C HIS A 632 -12.68 23.32 -36.66
N GLY A 633 -11.99 24.05 -37.54
CA GLY A 633 -12.49 24.54 -38.82
C GLY A 633 -11.54 24.17 -39.96
N GLU A 634 -11.90 24.54 -41.18
CA GLU A 634 -11.21 24.11 -42.42
C GLU A 634 -9.72 24.54 -42.49
N GLU A 635 -9.31 25.56 -41.72
CA GLU A 635 -7.92 26.03 -41.60
C GLU A 635 -7.33 25.83 -40.18
N GLY A 636 -7.86 24.87 -39.41
CA GLY A 636 -7.28 24.39 -38.14
C GLY A 636 -8.10 24.70 -36.88
N ARG A 637 -7.43 24.77 -35.72
CA ARG A 637 -8.08 25.03 -34.41
C ARG A 637 -8.58 26.47 -34.29
N THR A 638 -9.86 26.65 -34.53
CA THR A 638 -10.62 27.86 -34.20
C THR A 638 -11.10 27.85 -32.73
N GLU A 639 -11.59 28.99 -32.24
CA GLU A 639 -12.29 29.09 -30.96
C GLU A 639 -13.80 29.28 -31.20
N ALA A 640 -14.64 28.50 -30.51
CA ALA A 640 -16.09 28.72 -30.48
C ALA A 640 -16.48 29.44 -29.18
N THR A 641 -17.56 30.21 -29.22
CA THR A 641 -18.05 30.94 -28.03
C THR A 641 -19.20 30.18 -27.40
N MET A 642 -19.09 29.85 -26.11
CA MET A 642 -20.12 29.12 -25.38
C MET A 642 -20.80 30.02 -24.35
N ILE A 643 -22.13 30.07 -24.40
CA ILE A 643 -23.00 30.56 -23.33
C ILE A 643 -23.25 29.37 -22.40
N ALA A 644 -23.05 29.53 -21.09
CA ALA A 644 -23.07 28.42 -20.14
C ALA A 644 -24.30 28.42 -19.23
N MET A 645 -25.00 27.29 -19.18
CA MET A 645 -25.97 26.96 -18.14
C MET A 645 -25.28 26.05 -17.13
N ARG A 646 -25.43 26.33 -15.84
CA ARG A 646 -24.65 25.70 -14.77
C ARG A 646 -25.54 25.01 -13.72
N LEU A 647 -25.02 23.95 -13.10
CA LEU A 647 -25.72 23.19 -12.06
C LEU A 647 -24.77 22.52 -11.07
N VAL A 648 -25.07 22.62 -9.77
CA VAL A 648 -24.44 21.81 -8.72
C VAL A 648 -25.37 20.63 -8.39
N ILE A 649 -25.00 19.45 -8.88
CA ILE A 649 -25.75 18.20 -8.72
C ILE A 649 -25.52 17.63 -7.30
N PRO A 650 -26.58 17.21 -6.57
CA PRO A 650 -26.47 16.59 -5.25
C PRO A 650 -25.60 15.32 -5.24
N ILE A 651 -24.87 15.09 -4.15
CA ILE A 651 -23.95 13.94 -3.99
C ILE A 651 -24.67 12.59 -4.16
N HIS A 652 -25.95 12.51 -3.80
CA HIS A 652 -26.74 11.27 -3.77
C HIS A 652 -27.59 11.02 -5.03
N SER A 653 -27.58 11.90 -6.04
CA SER A 653 -28.34 11.64 -7.27
C SER A 653 -27.63 10.64 -8.17
N VAL A 654 -28.41 9.74 -8.76
CA VAL A 654 -27.99 8.81 -9.81
C VAL A 654 -28.32 9.44 -11.16
N LEU A 655 -27.42 9.31 -12.14
CA LEU A 655 -27.61 9.89 -13.47
C LEU A 655 -28.59 9.03 -14.29
N THR A 656 -29.74 9.62 -14.63
CA THR A 656 -30.80 8.95 -15.38
C THR A 656 -30.46 8.89 -16.87
N SER A 657 -29.92 9.98 -17.41
CA SER A 657 -29.55 10.19 -18.82
C SER A 657 -28.87 8.98 -19.49
N PRO A 658 -29.23 8.62 -20.73
CA PRO A 658 -28.48 7.67 -21.55
C PRO A 658 -27.29 8.32 -22.28
N ASN A 659 -27.34 9.64 -22.51
CA ASN A 659 -26.45 10.39 -23.41
C ASN A 659 -25.30 11.12 -22.69
N CYS A 660 -25.36 11.22 -21.37
CA CYS A 660 -24.34 11.86 -20.54
C CYS A 660 -23.67 10.85 -19.58
N GLU A 661 -22.47 11.20 -19.11
CA GLU A 661 -21.75 10.46 -18.06
C GLU A 661 -20.93 11.40 -17.17
N PHE A 662 -20.48 10.91 -16.00
CA PHE A 662 -19.64 11.67 -15.07
C PHE A 662 -18.16 11.31 -15.21
N VAL A 663 -17.31 12.33 -15.35
CA VAL A 663 -15.85 12.20 -15.45
C VAL A 663 -15.18 13.05 -14.35
N PRO A 664 -14.08 12.59 -13.70
CA PRO A 664 -13.36 13.40 -12.73
C PRO A 664 -12.89 14.73 -13.32
N LEU A 665 -13.17 15.84 -12.62
CA LEU A 665 -12.91 17.20 -13.10
C LEU A 665 -11.43 17.43 -13.45
N GLY A 666 -10.51 16.82 -12.70
CA GLY A 666 -9.07 16.89 -12.98
C GLY A 666 -8.68 16.20 -14.30
N PHE A 667 -9.32 15.08 -14.64
CA PHE A 667 -9.12 14.39 -15.91
C PHE A 667 -9.72 15.19 -17.07
N PHE A 668 -10.93 15.75 -16.88
CA PHE A 668 -11.55 16.62 -17.87
C PHE A 668 -10.72 17.87 -18.17
N LYS A 669 -10.29 18.62 -17.13
CA LYS A 669 -9.39 19.78 -17.28
C LYS A 669 -8.11 19.42 -18.04
N MET A 670 -7.52 18.28 -17.73
CA MET A 670 -6.30 17.79 -18.39
C MET A 670 -6.48 17.49 -19.90
N ARG A 671 -7.71 17.28 -20.38
CA ARG A 671 -8.01 17.12 -21.82
C ARG A 671 -8.25 18.45 -22.56
N GLN A 672 -8.43 19.57 -21.86
CA GLN A 672 -8.69 20.88 -22.47
C GLN A 672 -7.42 21.71 -22.74
N VAL A 673 -6.23 21.15 -22.51
CA VAL A 673 -5.00 21.95 -22.39
C VAL A 673 -4.30 22.19 -23.74
N SER A 674 -3.76 23.40 -23.90
CA SER A 674 -3.01 23.86 -25.07
C SER A 674 -1.70 23.08 -25.31
N GLU A 675 -1.23 23.04 -26.55
CA GLU A 675 0.02 22.40 -26.96
C GLU A 675 1.26 22.93 -26.23
N GLN A 676 1.23 24.21 -25.81
CA GLN A 676 2.29 24.81 -25.01
C GLN A 676 2.54 24.02 -23.70
N PHE A 677 1.48 23.50 -23.09
CA PHE A 677 1.58 22.69 -21.88
C PHE A 677 2.24 21.33 -22.12
N TYR A 678 2.09 20.72 -23.30
CA TYR A 678 2.81 19.47 -23.61
C TYR A 678 4.33 19.70 -23.67
N GLN A 679 4.78 20.89 -24.07
CA GLN A 679 6.21 21.27 -23.99
C GLN A 679 6.66 21.47 -22.54
N GLU A 680 5.84 22.08 -21.68
CA GLU A 680 6.14 22.22 -20.25
C GLU A 680 6.16 20.88 -19.52
N PHE A 681 5.19 20.00 -19.78
CA PHE A 681 5.14 18.63 -19.29
C PHE A 681 6.42 17.87 -19.66
N ALA A 682 6.83 17.90 -20.92
CA ALA A 682 8.04 17.21 -21.36
C ALA A 682 9.31 17.78 -20.72
N ARG A 683 9.43 19.12 -20.57
CA ARG A 683 10.52 19.73 -19.79
C ARG A 683 10.50 19.27 -18.32
N GLY A 684 9.31 19.08 -17.74
CA GLY A 684 9.11 18.48 -16.43
C GLY A 684 9.64 17.05 -16.36
N VAL A 685 9.25 16.19 -17.30
CA VAL A 685 9.71 14.79 -17.41
C VAL A 685 11.23 14.71 -17.61
N HIS A 686 11.82 15.51 -18.50
CA HIS A 686 13.28 15.59 -18.65
C HIS A 686 14.00 16.11 -17.40
N ARG A 687 13.36 16.96 -16.58
CA ARG A 687 13.91 17.40 -15.28
C ARG A 687 13.79 16.31 -14.20
N GLU A 688 12.68 15.58 -14.18
CA GLU A 688 12.41 14.47 -13.25
C GLU A 688 13.38 13.30 -13.52
N PHE A 689 13.42 12.77 -14.74
CA PHE A 689 14.21 11.58 -15.09
C PHE A 689 15.62 11.89 -15.64
N GLY A 690 15.94 13.14 -15.96
CA GLY A 690 17.26 13.49 -16.53
C GLY A 690 18.45 13.27 -15.61
N HIS A 691 18.23 13.07 -14.31
CA HIS A 691 19.29 12.64 -13.37
C HIS A 691 19.60 11.14 -13.52
N VAL A 692 18.62 10.33 -13.93
CA VAL A 692 18.77 8.89 -14.20
C VAL A 692 19.65 8.68 -15.43
N VAL A 693 19.34 9.37 -16.54
CA VAL A 693 20.14 9.29 -17.78
C VAL A 693 21.60 9.70 -17.54
N LYS A 694 21.83 10.77 -16.78
CA LYS A 694 23.20 11.21 -16.40
C LYS A 694 23.96 10.21 -15.52
N ALA A 695 23.28 9.24 -14.89
CA ALA A 695 23.93 8.12 -14.20
C ALA A 695 24.28 6.95 -15.14
N ALA A 696 23.57 6.83 -16.28
CA ALA A 696 23.87 5.90 -17.36
C ALA A 696 25.08 6.37 -18.19
N ASP A 697 25.01 7.56 -18.78
CA ASP A 697 26.03 8.14 -19.69
C ASP A 697 27.45 8.09 -19.09
N ARG A 698 27.54 8.34 -17.78
CA ARG A 698 28.79 8.34 -17.00
C ARG A 698 29.48 6.97 -16.88
N ARG A 699 28.87 5.89 -17.39
CA ARG A 699 29.45 4.54 -17.39
C ARG A 699 29.65 3.94 -18.78
N GLU A 700 28.84 4.30 -19.77
CA GLU A 700 29.09 3.88 -21.16
C GLU A 700 30.27 4.62 -21.80
N GLY A 701 30.58 5.85 -21.33
CA GLY A 701 31.74 6.64 -21.79
C GLY A 701 33.13 6.15 -21.35
N SER A 702 33.27 4.96 -20.75
CA SER A 702 34.56 4.41 -20.29
C SER A 702 34.93 3.15 -21.08
N PRO A 703 35.95 3.17 -21.95
CA PRO A 703 36.40 1.96 -22.65
C PRO A 703 37.02 0.94 -21.68
N ASP A 704 36.93 -0.35 -22.03
CA ASP A 704 37.43 -1.46 -21.23
C ASP A 704 38.94 -1.33 -20.91
N SER A 705 39.24 -1.24 -19.62
CA SER A 705 40.58 -1.51 -19.06
C SER A 705 40.45 -2.57 -17.97
N GLY A 706 40.43 -3.83 -18.40
CA GLY A 706 40.20 -4.98 -17.52
C GLY A 706 41.31 -5.18 -16.49
N ALA A 707 41.07 -4.73 -15.26
CA ALA A 707 41.86 -5.07 -14.07
C ALA A 707 40.92 -5.43 -12.91
N GLY A 708 40.96 -6.68 -12.47
CA GLY A 708 40.26 -7.14 -11.26
C GLY A 708 41.04 -6.81 -9.97
N MET A 709 40.43 -7.13 -8.82
CA MET A 709 40.93 -6.83 -7.47
C MET A 709 40.96 -5.33 -7.11
N SER A 710 40.94 -4.92 -5.83
CA SER A 710 40.99 -5.71 -4.58
C SER A 710 39.99 -5.22 -3.53
N SER A 711 39.48 -6.14 -2.71
CA SER A 711 38.85 -5.81 -1.43
C SER A 711 39.93 -5.44 -0.40
N ASN A 712 40.14 -4.15 -0.15
CA ASN A 712 41.09 -3.69 0.86
C ASN A 712 40.42 -3.50 2.23
N LEU A 713 40.52 -4.54 3.06
CA LEU A 713 40.29 -4.45 4.50
C LEU A 713 41.47 -3.76 5.21
N TRP A 714 41.28 -3.41 6.48
CA TRP A 714 42.19 -2.57 7.26
C TRP A 714 43.55 -3.21 7.58
N PRO A 715 44.60 -2.41 7.82
CA PRO A 715 45.95 -2.89 8.09
C PRO A 715 46.23 -3.19 9.57
N PHE A 716 46.79 -4.36 9.84
CA PHE A 716 47.87 -4.62 10.81
C PHE A 716 48.63 -5.86 10.32
N GLY A 717 49.94 -5.99 10.56
CA GLY A 717 50.75 -7.01 9.90
C GLY A 717 52.04 -7.40 10.63
N ARG A 718 53.08 -7.72 9.84
CA ARG A 718 54.49 -8.11 10.17
C ARG A 718 54.79 -9.62 10.10
N SER A 719 55.87 -9.94 9.36
CA SER A 719 56.82 -11.10 9.48
C SER A 719 56.29 -12.56 9.39
N ASP A 720 56.92 -13.52 8.70
CA ASP A 720 58.12 -13.52 7.82
C ASP A 720 58.12 -14.74 6.84
N PRO A 721 59.03 -14.82 5.83
CA PRO A 721 58.99 -15.81 4.73
C PRO A 721 60.04 -16.97 4.86
N PRO A 722 60.41 -17.72 3.79
CA PRO A 722 59.60 -18.80 3.19
C PRO A 722 60.37 -20.14 2.97
N LYS A 723 59.64 -21.26 2.74
CA LYS A 723 60.18 -22.48 2.08
C LYS A 723 59.13 -23.19 1.22
N GLY A 724 59.55 -23.71 0.07
CA GLY A 724 58.85 -24.73 -0.75
C GLY A 724 59.88 -25.75 -1.26
N PRO A 725 59.74 -26.38 -2.45
CA PRO A 725 58.55 -26.61 -3.28
C PRO A 725 58.49 -28.07 -3.84
N ARG A 726 57.77 -28.31 -4.97
CA ARG A 726 57.74 -29.51 -5.86
C ARG A 726 56.79 -30.65 -5.40
N ARG A 727 56.23 -31.49 -6.31
CA ARG A 727 56.63 -31.83 -7.70
C ARG A 727 55.47 -32.32 -8.61
N ILE A 728 55.41 -31.85 -9.87
CA ILE A 728 54.92 -32.48 -11.15
C ILE A 728 53.51 -33.15 -11.22
N GLY A 729 52.68 -33.00 -12.28
CA GLY A 729 52.71 -32.09 -13.45
C GLY A 729 52.29 -32.70 -14.81
N LYS A 730 51.92 -31.82 -15.78
CA LYS A 730 51.69 -32.05 -17.25
C LYS A 730 50.44 -32.89 -17.63
N SER A 731 49.82 -32.76 -18.83
CA SER A 731 50.24 -32.12 -20.10
C SER A 731 49.09 -31.41 -20.88
N MET A 732 49.43 -30.84 -22.06
CA MET A 732 48.58 -30.10 -23.04
C MET A 732 48.45 -30.95 -24.36
N PRO A 733 47.97 -30.52 -25.57
CA PRO A 733 47.87 -29.16 -26.16
C PRO A 733 46.57 -28.84 -26.98
N ASN A 734 46.58 -27.67 -27.66
CA ASN A 734 45.51 -27.10 -28.52
C ASN A 734 45.69 -27.39 -30.03
N ILE A 735 44.68 -27.05 -30.86
CA ILE A 735 44.73 -26.59 -32.30
C ILE A 735 43.27 -26.23 -32.73
N THR A 736 42.85 -24.98 -32.98
CA THR A 736 42.90 -24.12 -34.22
C THR A 736 42.36 -24.77 -35.52
N GLY A 737 41.45 -24.20 -36.32
CA GLY A 737 40.65 -22.95 -36.28
C GLY A 737 40.07 -22.56 -37.68
N ARG A 738 39.51 -21.33 -37.81
CA ARG A 738 39.18 -20.55 -39.07
C ARG A 738 37.89 -20.80 -39.92
N ARG A 739 37.04 -19.74 -39.97
CA ARG A 739 36.50 -18.97 -41.13
C ARG A 739 35.45 -19.51 -42.17
N ILE A 740 34.41 -18.66 -42.36
CA ILE A 740 33.82 -18.10 -43.64
C ILE A 740 32.53 -18.69 -44.27
N SER A 741 31.71 -17.75 -44.78
CA SER A 741 30.61 -17.78 -45.80
C SER A 741 29.25 -18.45 -45.56
N SER A 742 28.20 -17.65 -45.79
CA SER A 742 26.82 -17.96 -46.24
C SER A 742 26.76 -17.98 -47.80
N PRO A 743 25.61 -18.15 -48.52
CA PRO A 743 24.20 -18.23 -48.09
C PRO A 743 23.34 -19.34 -48.80
N ASP A 744 22.02 -19.12 -48.86
CA ASP A 744 21.00 -19.62 -49.83
C ASP A 744 20.34 -21.03 -49.74
N SER A 745 19.09 -21.00 -49.25
CA SER A 745 17.84 -21.62 -49.74
C SER A 745 17.83 -22.93 -50.57
N THR A 746 16.98 -23.90 -50.17
CA THR A 746 15.61 -24.12 -50.74
C THR A 746 14.87 -25.37 -50.18
N ARG A 747 13.53 -25.34 -50.27
CA ARG A 747 12.53 -26.46 -50.32
C ARG A 747 12.63 -27.72 -49.42
N SER A 748 11.72 -27.76 -48.44
CA SER A 748 10.62 -28.74 -48.26
C SER A 748 10.82 -30.26 -48.05
N SER A 749 10.03 -30.75 -47.08
CA SER A 749 9.27 -32.03 -47.01
C SER A 749 9.82 -33.29 -46.30
N SER A 750 9.17 -33.60 -45.16
CA SER A 750 8.77 -34.92 -44.62
C SER A 750 9.81 -36.00 -44.26
N THR A 751 9.81 -36.44 -42.98
CA THR A 751 9.14 -37.71 -42.55
C THR A 751 9.13 -37.90 -41.01
N ILE A 752 7.92 -37.78 -40.44
CA ILE A 752 7.25 -38.64 -39.43
C ILE A 752 8.09 -39.47 -38.43
N ASN A 753 7.76 -39.34 -37.13
CA ASN A 753 7.37 -40.48 -36.26
C ASN A 753 6.63 -39.99 -34.99
N LEU A 754 5.61 -40.73 -34.54
CA LEU A 754 4.71 -40.35 -33.43
C LEU A 754 4.19 -41.55 -32.63
N CYS A 755 4.21 -41.42 -31.29
CA CYS A 755 3.51 -42.24 -30.28
C CYS A 755 3.94 -43.74 -30.21
N PRO A 756 3.60 -44.44 -29.10
CA PRO A 756 2.25 -44.97 -28.90
C PRO A 756 1.59 -44.61 -27.54
N PRO A 757 0.26 -44.74 -27.41
CA PRO A 757 -0.48 -44.66 -26.14
C PRO A 757 -0.57 -46.03 -25.42
N SER A 758 -1.18 -46.05 -24.23
CA SER A 758 -1.46 -47.28 -23.47
C SER A 758 -2.93 -47.34 -23.03
N ASP A 759 -3.66 -48.34 -23.50
CA ASP A 759 -5.08 -48.58 -23.22
C ASP A 759 -5.34 -50.10 -23.10
N VAL A 760 -6.13 -50.54 -22.11
CA VAL A 760 -6.60 -51.94 -22.03
C VAL A 760 -8.07 -52.00 -21.55
N ASN A 761 -8.93 -52.43 -22.47
CA ASN A 761 -10.37 -52.72 -22.33
C ASN A 761 -10.69 -53.76 -21.21
N ARG A 762 -11.91 -53.85 -20.63
CA ARG A 762 -13.09 -54.43 -21.34
C ARG A 762 -14.48 -54.29 -20.66
N THR A 763 -15.43 -53.73 -21.42
CA THR A 763 -16.78 -54.22 -21.77
C THR A 763 -17.83 -54.74 -20.75
N ARG A 764 -19.07 -54.23 -20.91
CA ARG A 764 -20.41 -54.87 -20.75
C ARG A 764 -20.91 -55.19 -19.31
N SER A 765 -22.22 -55.25 -18.99
CA SER A 765 -23.46 -54.72 -19.63
C SER A 765 -24.74 -55.02 -18.81
N ILE A 766 -25.73 -54.11 -18.84
CA ILE A 766 -27.20 -54.37 -18.78
C ILE A 766 -27.86 -54.83 -17.44
N ASP A 767 -28.91 -54.09 -17.05
CA ASP A 767 -30.14 -54.36 -16.26
C ASP A 767 -30.24 -55.01 -14.85
N SER A 768 -30.96 -54.27 -13.99
CA SER A 768 -32.21 -54.61 -13.26
C SER A 768 -32.30 -55.50 -12.00
N THR A 769 -33.25 -55.07 -11.15
CA THR A 769 -34.07 -55.76 -10.12
C THR A 769 -33.50 -56.21 -8.76
N ASP A 770 -34.22 -55.75 -7.72
CA ASP A 770 -34.59 -56.36 -6.42
C ASP A 770 -33.54 -56.89 -5.39
N GLY A 771 -33.85 -56.69 -4.10
CA GLY A 771 -33.14 -57.34 -2.98
C GLY A 771 -33.27 -56.67 -1.60
N SER A 772 -34.29 -57.05 -0.82
CA SER A 772 -34.52 -56.63 0.58
C SER A 772 -33.34 -56.91 1.53
N GLY A 773 -33.11 -56.06 2.57
CA GLY A 773 -31.88 -56.11 3.39
C GLY A 773 -31.94 -55.71 4.89
N THR A 774 -33.12 -55.54 5.48
CA THR A 774 -33.36 -55.48 6.97
C THR A 774 -32.82 -54.26 7.77
N TYR A 775 -33.62 -53.79 8.74
CA TYR A 775 -33.27 -52.78 9.74
C TYR A 775 -32.66 -53.40 11.01
N GLN A 776 -31.81 -52.65 11.72
CA GLN A 776 -31.97 -52.54 13.18
C GLN A 776 -31.44 -51.21 13.73
N ALA A 777 -32.22 -50.57 14.60
CA ALA A 777 -31.83 -49.42 15.41
C ALA A 777 -32.59 -49.51 16.74
N ARG A 778 -31.95 -49.16 17.87
CA ARG A 778 -32.69 -48.87 19.12
C ARG A 778 -31.89 -48.14 20.21
N ASP A 779 -32.69 -47.48 21.03
CA ASP A 779 -32.50 -47.09 22.44
C ASP A 779 -31.39 -46.07 22.81
N GLU A 780 -31.84 -44.82 22.85
CA GLU A 780 -31.37 -43.74 23.76
C GLU A 780 -31.77 -44.06 25.23
N PRO A 781 -31.22 -43.40 26.29
CA PRO A 781 -31.73 -42.06 26.64
C PRO A 781 -30.75 -41.07 27.34
N SER A 782 -30.71 -39.84 26.82
CA SER A 782 -30.69 -38.52 27.48
C SER A 782 -30.26 -38.35 28.95
N GLN A 783 -29.42 -37.34 29.22
CA GLN A 783 -29.84 -36.21 30.07
C GLN A 783 -28.99 -34.90 29.94
N THR A 784 -29.70 -33.81 29.65
CA THR A 784 -29.52 -32.39 30.07
C THR A 784 -28.15 -31.70 30.13
N ALA A 785 -28.05 -30.59 29.37
CA ALA A 785 -27.31 -29.36 29.73
C ALA A 785 -28.22 -28.13 29.46
N PRO A 786 -28.09 -27.00 30.19
CA PRO A 786 -29.16 -26.01 30.30
C PRO A 786 -29.22 -24.95 29.18
N SER A 787 -30.43 -24.45 28.95
CA SER A 787 -30.72 -23.24 28.16
C SER A 787 -30.75 -22.00 29.07
N TYR A 788 -30.23 -20.87 28.58
CA TYR A 788 -30.76 -19.54 28.89
C TYR A 788 -30.58 -18.61 27.69
N GLY A 789 -31.67 -17.98 27.25
CA GLY A 789 -31.65 -16.97 26.19
C GLY A 789 -31.33 -15.58 26.74
N GLY A 790 -30.43 -14.85 26.07
CA GLY A 790 -30.15 -13.44 26.34
C GLY A 790 -30.69 -12.55 25.22
N ILE A 791 -31.63 -11.66 25.55
CA ILE A 791 -32.21 -10.70 24.60
C ILE A 791 -31.24 -9.51 24.45
N MET A 792 -30.74 -9.25 23.24
CA MET A 792 -30.08 -7.96 22.95
C MET A 792 -31.15 -6.94 22.55
N VAL A 793 -31.54 -6.11 23.52
CA VAL A 793 -32.29 -4.88 23.28
C VAL A 793 -31.33 -3.83 22.73
N PHE A 794 -31.65 -3.23 21.58
CA PHE A 794 -31.05 -1.95 21.20
C PHE A 794 -31.67 -0.87 22.07
N GLN A 795 -30.87 -0.20 22.89
CA GLN A 795 -31.31 0.98 23.63
C GLN A 795 -30.78 2.25 22.96
N GLU A 796 -31.68 2.90 22.25
CA GLU A 796 -31.52 4.27 21.78
C GLU A 796 -31.54 5.23 22.99
N ILE A 797 -30.63 6.21 23.02
CA ILE A 797 -30.53 7.19 24.10
C ILE A 797 -30.87 8.56 23.54
N THR A 798 -32.16 8.83 23.45
CA THR A 798 -32.71 10.18 23.28
C THR A 798 -32.75 10.85 24.65
N ILE A 799 -32.24 12.08 24.76
CA ILE A 799 -32.32 12.89 25.97
C ILE A 799 -32.95 14.23 25.59
N ASP A 800 -34.27 14.29 25.73
CA ASP A 800 -34.98 15.56 25.85
C ASP A 800 -34.80 16.10 27.28
N VAL A 801 -34.70 17.42 27.42
CA VAL A 801 -34.74 18.12 28.72
C VAL A 801 -35.64 19.35 28.56
N GLU A 802 -36.79 19.34 29.23
CA GLU A 802 -37.75 20.45 29.24
C GLU A 802 -37.27 21.65 30.09
N GLU A 803 -37.86 22.82 29.84
CA GLU A 803 -37.64 24.02 30.66
C GLU A 803 -38.28 23.91 32.05
N GLY A 804 -37.58 24.41 33.08
CA GLY A 804 -38.11 24.52 34.45
C GLY A 804 -37.55 25.73 35.20
N LYS A 805 -38.45 26.63 35.63
CA LYS A 805 -38.18 27.72 36.61
C LYS A 805 -38.07 27.10 38.03
N GLU A 806 -37.59 27.75 39.11
CA GLU A 806 -37.73 29.17 39.48
C GLU A 806 -36.72 29.62 40.59
N ALA A 807 -36.91 30.85 41.11
CA ALA A 807 -35.98 31.72 41.85
C ALA A 807 -35.59 31.40 43.32
N GLY A 808 -34.57 32.12 43.86
CA GLY A 808 -34.30 32.33 45.31
C GLY A 808 -32.82 32.32 45.73
N ARG A 809 -31.98 33.39 45.71
CA ARG A 809 -31.97 34.76 46.34
C ARG A 809 -31.23 34.82 47.72
N ILE A 810 -30.44 35.90 47.95
CA ILE A 810 -29.92 36.49 49.24
C ILE A 810 -28.42 36.27 49.64
N GLN A 811 -27.56 37.28 49.35
CA GLN A 811 -26.59 38.05 50.21
C GLN A 811 -25.60 37.34 51.21
N SER A 812 -24.34 37.74 51.50
CA SER A 812 -23.52 38.98 51.34
C SER A 812 -22.16 38.89 52.11
N LYS A 813 -21.29 39.94 52.00
CA LYS A 813 -20.03 40.25 52.77
C LYS A 813 -18.82 39.33 52.50
N GLY A 814 -17.53 39.74 52.59
CA GLY A 814 -16.83 40.97 53.04
C GLY A 814 -15.65 40.56 53.96
N SER A 815 -14.39 41.02 53.91
CA SER A 815 -13.82 42.37 53.64
C SER A 815 -12.28 42.32 53.36
N GLU A 816 -11.71 43.43 52.82
CA GLU A 816 -10.46 44.20 53.19
C GLU A 816 -9.15 43.51 53.73
N SER A 817 -7.93 44.07 53.63
CA SER A 817 -7.30 45.18 52.84
C SER A 817 -5.75 45.23 53.05
N SER A 818 -5.03 46.19 52.39
CA SER A 818 -3.67 46.72 52.72
C SER A 818 -2.44 45.80 52.48
N ASP A 819 -1.21 46.26 52.15
CA ASP A 819 -0.63 47.57 51.74
C ASP A 819 0.65 47.27 50.87
N THR A 820 0.93 47.88 49.70
CA THR A 820 1.48 49.23 49.39
C THR A 820 3.02 49.37 49.50
N ILE A 821 3.71 49.61 48.36
CA ILE A 821 4.74 50.66 48.11
C ILE A 821 5.27 50.61 46.64
N THR A 822 5.60 51.78 46.08
CA THR A 822 6.03 52.14 44.70
C THR A 822 7.54 51.88 44.43
N MET A 823 8.18 52.02 43.25
CA MET A 823 8.14 52.93 42.05
C MET A 823 8.82 52.22 40.83
N GLU A 824 8.85 52.63 39.55
CA GLU A 824 8.12 53.59 38.66
C GLU A 824 8.44 53.19 37.16
N LYS A 825 7.86 53.90 36.18
CA LYS A 825 8.38 54.20 34.83
C LYS A 825 8.13 53.31 33.59
N THR A 826 6.95 53.56 33.02
CA THR A 826 6.64 53.77 31.57
C THR A 826 6.49 52.62 30.56
N ASN A 827 5.34 52.70 29.88
CA ASN A 827 4.98 52.24 28.53
C ASN A 827 4.74 50.72 28.34
N SER A 828 3.65 50.26 27.71
CA SER A 828 2.57 50.97 26.99
C SER A 828 1.17 50.35 27.21
N ALA A 829 0.12 51.11 26.90
CA ALA A 829 -1.30 50.77 27.06
C ALA A 829 -1.69 49.45 26.35
N THR A 830 -2.39 48.49 26.97
CA THR A 830 -3.81 48.43 27.44
C THR A 830 -4.75 47.82 26.39
N SER A 831 -5.17 46.57 26.64
CA SER A 831 -6.36 45.96 26.02
C SER A 831 -7.59 46.13 26.93
N PRO A 832 -8.81 46.14 26.37
CA PRO A 832 -10.02 45.82 27.12
C PRO A 832 -10.68 44.49 26.69
N ALA A 833 -11.54 44.01 27.60
CA ALA A 833 -12.22 42.72 27.67
C ALA A 833 -12.84 42.14 26.38
N ALA A 834 -12.79 40.80 26.34
CA ALA A 834 -13.52 39.92 25.44
C ALA A 834 -15.05 40.12 25.42
N GLY A 835 -15.63 40.01 24.23
CA GLY A 835 -16.97 39.44 24.04
C GLY A 835 -16.86 37.92 23.81
N ILE A 836 -17.93 37.18 24.04
CA ILE A 836 -17.96 35.71 23.89
C ILE A 836 -18.41 35.34 22.47
N GLU A 837 -17.61 34.54 21.78
CA GLU A 837 -17.98 33.92 20.50
C GLU A 837 -17.85 32.39 20.61
N LEU A 838 -18.82 31.67 20.04
CA LEU A 838 -18.92 30.20 20.16
C LEU A 838 -17.97 29.51 19.17
N GLN A 839 -17.22 28.51 19.65
CA GLN A 839 -16.27 27.77 18.80
C GLN A 839 -17.01 26.95 17.74
N SER A 840 -16.81 27.33 16.47
CA SER A 840 -17.13 26.45 15.34
C SER A 840 -16.27 25.18 15.37
N MET A 841 -16.85 24.04 15.03
CA MET A 841 -16.13 22.76 14.98
C MET A 841 -15.08 22.79 13.87
N GLY A 842 -13.82 22.53 14.25
CA GLY A 842 -12.67 22.75 13.38
C GLY A 842 -12.70 21.93 12.09
N HIS A 843 -12.46 22.61 10.96
CA HIS A 843 -12.16 21.97 9.68
C HIS A 843 -11.00 20.98 9.85
N ILE A 844 -11.23 19.70 9.52
CA ILE A 844 -10.15 18.75 9.25
C ILE A 844 -9.59 19.13 7.87
N GLY A 845 -8.63 20.06 7.87
CA GLY A 845 -8.01 20.56 6.66
C GLY A 845 -7.26 19.46 5.91
N THR A 846 -7.57 19.31 4.62
CA THR A 846 -6.69 18.61 3.68
C THR A 846 -5.39 19.40 3.56
N ASN A 847 -4.25 18.76 3.80
CA ASN A 847 -2.93 19.38 3.67
C ASN A 847 -2.56 19.61 2.19
N VAL A 848 -3.17 20.62 1.57
CA VAL A 848 -2.63 21.33 0.41
C VAL A 848 -2.06 22.64 0.94
N GLN A 849 -0.93 22.54 1.66
CA GLN A 849 -0.25 23.73 2.16
C GLN A 849 0.37 24.46 0.96
N ALA A 850 -0.15 25.64 0.65
CA ALA A 850 0.40 26.51 -0.39
C ALA A 850 1.83 26.93 0.01
N ASP A 851 2.83 26.42 -0.70
CA ASP A 851 4.23 26.79 -0.50
C ASP A 851 4.49 28.16 -1.14
N VAL A 852 4.08 29.21 -0.44
CA VAL A 852 4.41 30.62 -0.73
C VAL A 852 5.88 30.89 -0.31
N GLY A 853 6.79 30.05 -0.82
CA GLY A 853 8.19 29.97 -0.44
C GLY A 853 9.16 29.79 -1.61
N SER A 854 8.67 29.63 -2.85
CA SER A 854 9.52 29.44 -4.04
C SER A 854 9.03 30.22 -5.27
N ARG A 855 9.73 31.31 -5.61
CA ARG A 855 9.63 31.93 -6.95
C ARG A 855 10.32 31.02 -7.98
N ASN A 856 9.57 30.07 -8.56
CA ASN A 856 9.71 29.53 -9.94
C ASN A 856 8.84 28.27 -10.15
N GLY A 857 7.52 28.45 -10.15
CA GLY A 857 6.56 27.48 -10.70
C GLY A 857 6.02 27.96 -12.06
N PRO A 858 5.51 27.07 -12.94
CA PRO A 858 4.89 27.46 -14.19
C PRO A 858 3.62 28.27 -13.94
N ALA A 859 3.26 29.15 -14.88
CA ALA A 859 2.05 29.95 -14.76
C ALA A 859 0.81 29.08 -14.98
N HIS A 860 -0.11 29.07 -14.01
CA HIS A 860 -1.42 28.47 -14.21
C HIS A 860 -2.23 29.29 -15.22
N PHE A 861 -2.22 28.87 -16.48
CA PHE A 861 -3.17 29.32 -17.48
C PHE A 861 -4.57 28.89 -17.05
N ALA A 862 -5.45 29.85 -16.76
CA ALA A 862 -6.84 29.57 -16.42
C ALA A 862 -7.56 28.98 -17.64
N SER A 863 -8.07 27.76 -17.51
CA SER A 863 -8.90 27.14 -18.55
C SER A 863 -10.33 27.66 -18.47
N PHE A 864 -11.11 27.50 -19.55
CA PHE A 864 -12.55 27.81 -19.51
C PHE A 864 -13.28 27.01 -18.40
N VAL A 865 -12.77 25.82 -18.06
CA VAL A 865 -13.30 24.97 -16.99
C VAL A 865 -13.01 25.55 -15.60
N ASP A 866 -11.95 26.35 -15.43
CA ASP A 866 -11.68 27.05 -14.17
C ASP A 866 -12.66 28.20 -13.97
N VAL A 867 -12.97 28.96 -15.03
CA VAL A 867 -13.99 30.02 -15.04
C VAL A 867 -15.36 29.43 -14.70
N LEU A 868 -15.80 28.40 -15.44
CA LEU A 868 -17.09 27.74 -15.20
C LEU A 868 -17.17 27.11 -13.81
N PHE A 869 -16.07 26.57 -13.28
CA PHE A 869 -16.04 26.01 -11.93
C PHE A 869 -16.20 27.08 -10.85
N ALA A 870 -15.50 28.22 -10.97
CA ALA A 870 -15.66 29.36 -10.06
C ALA A 870 -17.11 29.87 -10.09
N GLU A 871 -17.63 30.19 -11.27
CA GLU A 871 -19.04 30.61 -11.48
C GLU A 871 -20.07 29.59 -10.97
N THR A 872 -19.73 28.30 -10.86
CA THR A 872 -20.66 27.25 -10.39
C THR A 872 -20.55 26.95 -8.90
N VAL A 873 -19.39 27.17 -8.27
CA VAL A 873 -19.14 26.83 -6.86
C VAL A 873 -19.09 28.06 -5.95
N GLU A 874 -18.48 29.16 -6.41
CA GLU A 874 -18.24 30.37 -5.60
C GLU A 874 -19.46 31.32 -5.58
N SER A 875 -20.47 31.06 -6.41
CA SER A 875 -21.74 31.80 -6.46
C SER A 875 -22.79 31.33 -5.42
N ARG A 876 -22.39 30.55 -4.41
CA ARG A 876 -23.28 29.89 -3.44
C ARG A 876 -22.87 30.21 -2.00
#